data_AF-A0A1D1YUA4-F1
#
_entry.id   AF-A0A1D1YUA4-F1
#
_cell.length_a   1.000
_cell.length_b   1.000
_cell.length_c   1.000
_cell.angle_alpha   90.00
_cell.angle_beta   90.00
_cell.angle_gamma   90.00
#
_symmetry.space_group_name_H-M   'P 1'
#
loop_
_entity.id
_entity.type
_entity.pdbx_description
1 polymer ?
#
loop_
_entity_poly.entity_id
_entity_poly.type
_entity_poly.pdbx_seq_one_letter_code
_entity_poly.pdbx_strand_id
1 'polypeptide(L)'
;HDSVSLSVFRISPPATAAPHQAAVMASQSVVEGGSYLDTTGAGDDSSLFEGMVLFDASDLLPSTSSPPPPALPDAGAASTAPPSSQPLDEDLFSELTILTPPPLPSSSSSSEPPPAAPHDLPPIPAGPATATPETPPLAPPARHISRKKKRAIRIGYAREPASGWLGSSALHSPGADDEPDTEPSPLSLPESYSSGHLHQQQRPTDLAPGCPSPSSPSLDSPSMLPSQSRSSVAPAAVETRPVVVVDGNSHPSEASTDEADSVAEEEEEEEGGVHQPSDDRDEGGAIASVEGKLEKIRAQISEKLAGIRKNIASLSEERKALRRRCRKAADSMHAVSVRYRELEWELGEACEVEDFEKAERVSESLAAAETEKDGLLRALRGAEDDCDAVDLKMEEALEMLISAEEESVVLLQHFSKDAAESAELIMKDAAEICSDEMKKWESSVETLEVRRFEMDIESCVVDEARGGLSNSIDQMTENDRNEKVILSKKGDALAKELDELVALVKQKEAQIVENDTQIQEVEKRISKVVSEFQETQSAIDARCNDLQLALSKMESEGEDLFQKKKEIDESVSLAEQKSSRVKELAHVSLEEAETCHDLVAQRKNVASYVLKSRDDKVRLAKTEEKMSEEIQILRQQISSARSSLQELSSSRASIQDEIALLKQRISFIDKRGPELEAEKKVAAAARNFKEAGRIAAEAKALSLEKETVQAEWEKGISHLEKVEEEIGNIIDKIQENEVLSLSKEREAAIARCERLHLVAATARAERSAALESADSEEGDILLLEAEAAESEARELQQKYEIELETQATIPKCLLSIPIVTNLSSVFF
;
A
#
# COMPACT_ATOMS: atom_id res chain seq x y z
N HIS A 1 52.98 13.69 1.00
CA HIS A 1 52.35 14.89 1.59
C HIS A 1 51.52 14.40 2.74
N ASP A 2 51.82 14.83 3.95
CA ASP A 2 51.41 14.11 5.16
C ASP A 2 50.04 14.55 5.69
N SER A 3 49.22 13.60 6.14
CA SER A 3 48.90 13.48 7.57
C SER A 3 47.99 12.28 7.83
N VAL A 4 48.09 11.72 9.05
CA VAL A 4 47.25 10.60 9.52
C VAL A 4 46.78 10.92 10.94
N SER A 5 45.48 10.82 11.19
CA SER A 5 44.86 10.57 12.50
C SER A 5 43.41 10.13 12.25
N LEU A 6 43.06 8.84 12.29
CA LEU A 6 42.81 8.02 13.49
C LEU A 6 41.74 8.62 14.43
N SER A 7 40.50 8.24 14.19
CA SER A 7 39.48 8.04 15.23
C SER A 7 39.17 6.54 15.32
N VAL A 8 38.84 6.04 16.51
CA VAL A 8 38.75 4.60 16.81
C VAL A 8 37.37 4.26 17.35
N PHE A 9 36.69 3.30 16.71
CA PHE A 9 35.59 2.54 17.31
C PHE A 9 35.71 1.05 16.95
N ARG A 10 35.54 0.19 17.95
CA ARG A 10 35.50 -1.29 17.86
C ARG A 10 34.23 -1.77 18.55
N ILE A 11 33.35 -2.52 17.87
CA ILE A 11 32.45 -3.53 18.47
C ILE A 11 32.24 -4.67 17.46
N SER A 12 32.19 -5.93 17.95
CA SER A 12 31.72 -7.20 17.33
C SER A 12 32.79 -8.29 17.25
N PRO A 13 32.43 -9.61 17.25
CA PRO A 13 31.21 -10.30 17.74
C PRO A 13 31.56 -11.30 18.88
N PRO A 14 30.75 -12.35 19.20
CA PRO A 14 30.86 -13.66 18.50
C PRO A 14 29.54 -14.49 18.37
N ALA A 15 29.64 -15.75 17.90
CA ALA A 15 28.59 -16.80 17.73
C ALA A 15 28.77 -17.96 18.75
N THR A 16 27.77 -18.78 19.18
CA THR A 16 27.02 -19.91 18.52
C THR A 16 27.89 -21.14 18.15
N ALA A 17 27.58 -22.45 18.36
CA ALA A 17 26.29 -23.22 18.50
C ALA A 17 26.34 -24.56 19.33
N ALA A 18 25.22 -25.15 19.85
CA ALA A 18 24.98 -25.79 21.20
C ALA A 18 25.50 -27.18 21.83
N PRO A 19 24.93 -28.42 21.72
CA PRO A 19 24.92 -29.37 22.90
C PRO A 19 25.21 -30.92 22.75
N HIS A 20 25.98 -31.60 23.67
CA HIS A 20 26.05 -33.10 23.75
C HIS A 20 26.34 -33.86 25.09
N GLN A 21 25.39 -34.76 25.46
CA GLN A 21 25.45 -36.10 26.14
C GLN A 21 26.17 -36.35 27.50
N ALA A 22 25.71 -37.21 28.44
CA ALA A 22 24.42 -37.90 28.77
C ALA A 22 24.59 -38.56 30.20
N ALA A 23 23.95 -39.62 30.76
CA ALA A 23 22.87 -40.61 30.46
C ALA A 23 22.55 -41.45 31.76
N VAL A 24 21.42 -42.23 31.80
CA VAL A 24 21.17 -43.46 32.64
C VAL A 24 21.04 -43.25 34.20
N MET A 25 20.07 -43.78 35.00
CA MET A 25 19.03 -44.85 35.05
C MET A 25 17.79 -44.35 35.91
N ALA A 26 16.70 -45.08 36.27
CA ALA A 26 15.83 -46.13 35.69
C ALA A 26 14.75 -46.59 36.73
N SER A 27 13.81 -47.49 36.35
CA SER A 27 12.70 -48.11 37.17
C SER A 27 11.43 -47.24 37.35
N GLN A 28 10.15 -47.67 37.27
CA GLN A 28 9.39 -48.93 37.53
C GLN A 28 9.11 -49.20 39.04
N SER A 29 7.90 -49.58 39.53
CA SER A 29 6.59 -49.89 38.88
C SER A 29 5.38 -50.09 39.87
N VAL A 30 4.13 -49.84 39.42
CA VAL A 30 2.88 -50.68 39.55
C VAL A 30 2.15 -50.92 40.92
N VAL A 31 0.86 -50.46 41.01
CA VAL A 31 -0.40 -51.09 41.61
C VAL A 31 -0.44 -51.38 43.15
N GLU A 32 -1.55 -51.46 43.95
CA GLU A 32 -3.06 -51.53 43.88
C GLU A 32 -3.67 -50.79 45.14
N GLY A 33 -4.99 -50.61 45.43
CA GLY A 33 -6.28 -50.72 44.70
C GLY A 33 -7.51 -51.18 45.55
N GLY A 34 -8.68 -50.53 45.41
CA GLY A 34 -10.03 -50.97 45.91
C GLY A 34 -10.47 -50.56 47.34
N SER A 35 -11.73 -50.71 47.80
CA SER A 35 -13.07 -50.89 47.15
C SER A 35 -14.26 -50.96 48.19
N TYR A 36 -15.53 -51.11 47.74
CA TYR A 36 -16.81 -51.36 48.49
C TYR A 36 -17.50 -50.13 49.20
N LEU A 37 -18.79 -49.77 49.01
CA LEU A 37 -20.15 -50.40 49.21
C LEU A 37 -20.71 -50.20 50.67
N ASP A 38 -22.01 -50.00 50.99
CA ASP A 38 -23.30 -50.15 50.26
C ASP A 38 -24.52 -49.38 50.91
N THR A 39 -25.70 -49.39 50.28
CA THR A 39 -27.11 -49.39 50.81
C THR A 39 -27.79 -48.19 51.54
N THR A 40 -28.78 -47.59 50.83
CA THR A 40 -30.22 -47.37 51.16
C THR A 40 -30.76 -46.72 52.46
N GLY A 41 -31.72 -45.79 52.28
CA GLY A 41 -32.88 -45.53 53.16
C GLY A 41 -33.32 -44.04 53.21
N ALA A 42 -34.58 -43.61 53.40
CA ALA A 42 -35.94 -44.06 53.03
C ALA A 42 -36.96 -43.26 53.88
N GLY A 43 -37.92 -42.56 53.24
CA GLY A 43 -39.14 -41.95 53.83
C GLY A 43 -38.98 -40.65 54.64
N ASP A 44 -40.03 -39.84 54.84
CA ASP A 44 -41.36 -39.79 54.19
C ASP A 44 -42.09 -38.45 54.53
N ASP A 45 -43.24 -38.18 53.88
CA ASP A 45 -44.27 -37.15 54.23
C ASP A 45 -43.87 -35.64 54.16
N SER A 46 -44.71 -34.66 53.76
CA SER A 46 -46.05 -34.58 53.13
C SER A 46 -46.11 -33.27 52.27
N SER A 47 -46.84 -33.16 51.15
CA SER A 47 -48.31 -32.94 51.01
C SER A 47 -48.90 -31.78 51.86
N LEU A 48 -49.86 -30.96 51.40
CA LEU A 48 -50.80 -31.02 50.25
C LEU A 48 -51.39 -29.61 49.93
N PHE A 49 -51.73 -29.30 48.66
CA PHE A 49 -52.92 -28.55 48.16
C PHE A 49 -52.74 -28.00 46.72
N GLU A 50 -53.80 -27.83 45.92
CA GLU A 50 -54.40 -28.88 45.04
C GLU A 50 -55.34 -28.29 43.96
N GLY A 51 -55.49 -28.96 42.80
CA GLY A 51 -56.49 -28.69 41.74
C GLY A 51 -56.00 -27.89 40.51
N MET A 52 -56.43 -28.11 39.25
CA MET A 52 -57.42 -29.06 38.69
C MET A 52 -57.07 -29.52 37.23
N VAL A 53 -56.66 -30.79 37.07
CA VAL A 53 -57.28 -31.88 36.25
C VAL A 53 -58.41 -31.49 35.26
N LEU A 54 -58.58 -32.02 34.02
CA LEU A 54 -57.86 -32.87 33.01
C LEU A 54 -58.56 -32.59 31.61
N PHE A 55 -58.32 -33.17 30.41
CA PHE A 55 -57.78 -34.43 29.82
C PHE A 55 -56.99 -34.08 28.50
N ASP A 56 -56.29 -34.92 27.71
CA ASP A 56 -56.32 -36.37 27.31
C ASP A 56 -57.40 -36.72 26.22
N ALA A 57 -57.19 -37.54 25.17
CA ALA A 57 -56.08 -38.45 24.79
C ALA A 57 -55.97 -38.73 23.25
N SER A 58 -54.80 -39.22 22.78
CA SER A 58 -54.55 -40.05 21.56
C SER A 58 -54.91 -39.51 20.13
N ASP A 59 -54.35 -39.95 18.98
CA ASP A 59 -53.09 -40.64 18.58
C ASP A 59 -52.92 -40.57 17.02
N LEU A 60 -51.80 -41.09 16.46
CA LEU A 60 -51.54 -41.45 15.03
C LEU A 60 -51.18 -40.38 13.95
N LEU A 61 -49.88 -40.27 13.62
CA LEU A 61 -49.18 -40.72 12.37
C LEU A 61 -49.86 -40.63 10.95
N PRO A 62 -49.11 -40.65 9.80
CA PRO A 62 -47.72 -40.23 9.47
C PRO A 62 -47.60 -39.53 8.07
N SER A 63 -46.49 -39.74 7.32
CA SER A 63 -45.99 -38.91 6.19
C SER A 63 -46.11 -39.48 4.75
N THR A 64 -45.78 -38.65 3.74
CA THR A 64 -45.13 -38.93 2.40
C THR A 64 -45.91 -38.80 1.07
N SER A 65 -45.14 -38.39 0.02
CA SER A 65 -45.28 -38.61 -1.45
C SER A 65 -46.03 -37.59 -2.36
N SER A 66 -45.68 -37.61 -3.66
CA SER A 66 -46.02 -36.70 -4.79
C SER A 66 -46.60 -37.52 -5.99
N PRO A 67 -46.73 -37.09 -7.29
CA PRO A 67 -46.43 -35.84 -8.05
C PRO A 67 -47.58 -35.43 -9.06
N PRO A 68 -47.37 -34.83 -10.28
CA PRO A 68 -46.78 -33.54 -10.68
C PRO A 68 -47.80 -32.53 -11.39
N PRO A 69 -47.69 -31.98 -12.64
CA PRO A 69 -48.07 -30.57 -12.97
C PRO A 69 -49.17 -30.47 -14.10
N PRO A 70 -49.39 -29.39 -14.92
CA PRO A 70 -48.76 -28.05 -15.03
C PRO A 70 -49.74 -26.84 -15.32
N ALA A 71 -49.15 -25.70 -15.74
CA ALA A 71 -49.66 -24.66 -16.66
C ALA A 71 -50.25 -23.32 -16.12
N LEU A 72 -49.74 -22.23 -16.73
CA LEU A 72 -50.40 -20.92 -16.93
C LEU A 72 -51.13 -20.95 -18.31
N PRO A 73 -52.20 -20.17 -18.54
CA PRO A 73 -52.01 -18.81 -19.09
C PRO A 73 -53.05 -17.76 -18.61
N ASP A 74 -53.14 -16.65 -19.34
CA ASP A 74 -53.67 -15.33 -18.99
C ASP A 74 -55.13 -15.04 -19.45
N ALA A 75 -55.66 -13.89 -19.01
CA ALA A 75 -56.84 -13.13 -19.48
C ALA A 75 -58.28 -13.63 -19.18
N GLY A 76 -59.21 -12.70 -18.86
CA GLY A 76 -60.66 -12.99 -18.95
C GLY A 76 -61.67 -12.22 -18.08
N ALA A 77 -61.77 -10.90 -18.24
CA ALA A 77 -62.81 -9.97 -17.78
C ALA A 77 -64.19 -10.46 -17.17
N ALA A 78 -64.56 -9.81 -16.06
CA ALA A 78 -65.88 -9.17 -15.79
C ALA A 78 -67.20 -9.95 -15.58
N SER A 79 -67.66 -9.91 -14.32
CA SER A 79 -69.02 -9.46 -13.89
C SER A 79 -70.22 -10.44 -13.86
N THR A 80 -71.24 -10.00 -13.11
CA THR A 80 -72.60 -10.54 -12.88
C THR A 80 -72.77 -11.81 -12.01
N ALA A 81 -73.89 -11.86 -11.27
CA ALA A 81 -74.33 -12.86 -10.27
C ALA A 81 -75.80 -13.28 -10.60
N PRO A 82 -76.68 -13.74 -9.68
CA PRO A 82 -76.61 -14.60 -8.46
C PRO A 82 -77.36 -15.95 -8.78
N PRO A 83 -78.19 -16.67 -7.95
CA PRO A 83 -78.50 -16.59 -6.51
C PRO A 83 -78.68 -17.92 -5.71
N SER A 84 -78.84 -17.76 -4.38
CA SER A 84 -79.72 -18.48 -3.43
C SER A 84 -79.66 -20.01 -3.21
N SER A 85 -79.44 -20.40 -1.94
CA SER A 85 -80.31 -21.35 -1.20
C SER A 85 -80.24 -21.15 0.32
N GLN A 86 -81.35 -20.73 0.93
CA GLN A 86 -81.64 -20.65 2.39
C GLN A 86 -82.39 -21.95 2.83
N PRO A 87 -82.98 -22.15 4.05
CA PRO A 87 -83.41 -21.16 5.08
C PRO A 87 -83.16 -21.55 6.57
N LEU A 88 -83.91 -20.88 7.46
CA LEU A 88 -84.12 -21.02 8.92
C LEU A 88 -83.28 -20.05 9.76
N ASP A 89 -83.83 -19.01 10.41
CA ASP A 89 -85.04 -18.82 11.27
C ASP A 89 -84.65 -18.94 12.77
N GLU A 90 -85.05 -18.05 13.68
CA GLU A 90 -85.94 -16.88 13.57
C GLU A 90 -85.45 -15.71 14.47
N ASP A 91 -86.06 -14.54 14.29
CA ASP A 91 -85.79 -13.27 14.99
C ASP A 91 -85.91 -13.32 16.53
N LEU A 92 -85.34 -12.30 17.20
CA LEU A 92 -86.18 -11.43 18.05
C LEU A 92 -85.64 -9.99 18.21
N PHE A 93 -86.17 -9.08 17.38
CA PHE A 93 -86.60 -7.68 17.64
C PHE A 93 -86.17 -6.94 18.94
N SER A 94 -85.89 -5.63 18.94
CA SER A 94 -85.62 -4.69 17.82
C SER A 94 -85.12 -3.31 18.29
N GLU A 95 -84.53 -2.58 17.34
CA GLU A 95 -84.70 -1.15 17.00
C GLU A 95 -85.47 -0.18 17.94
N LEU A 96 -85.01 1.09 17.98
CA LEU A 96 -85.78 2.23 17.44
C LEU A 96 -84.88 3.47 17.15
N THR A 97 -85.32 4.45 16.34
CA THR A 97 -85.13 4.45 14.87
C THR A 97 -85.24 5.87 14.26
N ILE A 98 -84.21 6.28 13.50
CA ILE A 98 -84.18 7.19 12.30
C ILE A 98 -84.95 8.55 12.32
N LEU A 99 -84.29 9.66 11.90
CA LEU A 99 -84.74 10.53 10.78
C LEU A 99 -83.76 11.66 10.35
N THR A 100 -83.84 12.04 9.07
CA THR A 100 -83.08 13.06 8.28
C THR A 100 -84.04 13.57 7.16
N PRO A 101 -83.72 14.43 6.14
CA PRO A 101 -82.53 15.26 5.86
C PRO A 101 -82.80 16.80 5.60
N PRO A 102 -82.61 17.43 4.40
CA PRO A 102 -81.62 18.50 4.08
C PRO A 102 -82.27 19.88 3.68
N PRO A 103 -81.65 20.92 3.03
CA PRO A 103 -80.31 21.04 2.37
C PRO A 103 -79.52 22.39 2.49
N LEU A 104 -78.42 22.50 1.72
CA LEU A 104 -77.53 23.66 1.45
C LEU A 104 -78.20 24.78 0.58
N PRO A 105 -77.55 25.94 0.18
CA PRO A 105 -76.19 26.50 0.43
C PRO A 105 -76.15 28.02 0.79
N SER A 106 -74.96 28.66 0.66
CA SER A 106 -74.69 30.12 0.44
C SER A 106 -74.82 31.11 1.63
N SER A 107 -74.18 32.29 1.68
CA SER A 107 -72.90 32.81 1.11
C SER A 107 -72.58 34.22 1.66
N SER A 108 -71.29 34.55 1.89
CA SER A 108 -70.63 35.89 1.87
C SER A 108 -71.29 37.14 2.53
N SER A 109 -70.55 37.86 3.42
CA SER A 109 -69.98 39.22 3.14
C SER A 109 -69.58 40.07 4.38
N SER A 110 -68.32 40.57 4.41
CA SER A 110 -67.84 41.82 5.08
C SER A 110 -67.99 41.96 6.63
N SER A 111 -67.34 42.87 7.38
CA SER A 111 -66.51 44.07 7.06
C SER A 111 -65.42 44.34 8.15
N GLU A 112 -64.70 45.48 8.06
CA GLU A 112 -63.32 45.68 8.57
C GLU A 112 -63.01 47.20 8.75
N PRO A 113 -61.92 47.72 9.39
CA PRO A 113 -61.14 47.24 10.57
C PRO A 113 -61.26 48.03 11.92
N PRO A 114 -60.57 49.19 12.24
CA PRO A 114 -60.15 49.57 13.62
C PRO A 114 -60.52 51.06 13.97
N PRO A 115 -59.81 51.90 14.80
CA PRO A 115 -58.71 51.72 15.81
C PRO A 115 -58.82 52.54 17.14
N ALA A 116 -57.74 52.47 17.97
CA ALA A 116 -57.19 53.52 18.87
C ALA A 116 -57.77 53.80 20.30
N ALA A 117 -56.92 54.36 21.17
CA ALA A 117 -57.13 54.79 22.58
C ALA A 117 -57.25 56.36 22.68
N PRO A 118 -57.14 57.13 23.81
CA PRO A 118 -56.40 56.94 25.10
C PRO A 118 -57.05 57.57 26.41
N HIS A 119 -56.24 57.75 27.50
CA HIS A 119 -56.39 58.70 28.66
C HIS A 119 -57.39 58.39 29.83
N ASP A 120 -57.25 58.86 31.11
CA ASP A 120 -56.09 59.23 31.99
C ASP A 120 -56.56 59.60 33.47
N LEU A 121 -55.66 60.14 34.32
CA LEU A 121 -55.85 60.98 35.57
C LEU A 121 -55.82 60.29 37.00
N PRO A 122 -55.67 61.01 38.16
CA PRO A 122 -54.41 61.54 38.78
C PRO A 122 -54.36 61.44 40.38
N PRO A 123 -53.68 62.28 41.22
CA PRO A 123 -52.25 62.74 41.32
C PRO A 123 -51.56 62.75 42.76
N ILE A 124 -50.21 62.63 42.80
CA ILE A 124 -49.14 63.44 43.52
C ILE A 124 -49.31 63.82 45.03
N PRO A 125 -48.32 63.61 45.97
CA PRO A 125 -46.92 64.18 46.05
C PRO A 125 -45.81 63.20 46.60
N ALA A 126 -44.51 63.50 46.90
CA ALA A 126 -43.46 64.52 46.57
C ALA A 126 -42.03 64.06 47.10
N GLY A 127 -41.00 64.94 47.18
CA GLY A 127 -39.58 64.64 47.59
C GLY A 127 -38.99 65.55 48.71
N PRO A 128 -37.65 65.81 48.87
CA PRO A 128 -36.55 65.75 47.86
C PRO A 128 -35.09 65.35 48.30
N ALA A 129 -34.11 65.45 47.36
CA ALA A 129 -32.68 65.92 47.49
C ALA A 129 -31.42 64.98 47.64
N THR A 130 -30.73 64.73 46.50
CA THR A 130 -29.26 64.87 46.15
C THR A 130 -28.04 64.47 47.04
N ALA A 131 -27.26 63.48 46.53
CA ALA A 131 -25.85 63.52 46.01
C ALA A 131 -24.51 63.56 46.86
N THR A 132 -23.54 62.71 46.42
CA THR A 132 -22.03 62.82 46.44
C THR A 132 -21.19 62.56 47.76
N PRO A 133 -19.84 62.33 47.71
CA PRO A 133 -19.15 61.32 48.58
C PRO A 133 -17.88 61.79 49.38
N GLU A 134 -16.95 60.85 49.68
CA GLU A 134 -15.57 60.94 50.26
C GLU A 134 -15.32 60.52 51.75
N THR A 135 -14.04 60.46 52.18
CA THR A 135 -13.52 59.52 53.23
C THR A 135 -12.58 60.20 54.31
N PRO A 136 -11.62 59.55 55.02
CA PRO A 136 -11.45 59.56 56.50
C PRO A 136 -10.37 60.59 57.01
N PRO A 137 -9.58 60.46 58.13
CA PRO A 137 -9.56 59.54 59.31
C PRO A 137 -9.29 60.20 60.71
N LEU A 138 -9.22 59.42 61.82
CA LEU A 138 -8.09 59.23 62.79
C LEU A 138 -8.53 58.57 64.14
N ALA A 139 -7.57 58.22 65.03
CA ALA A 139 -7.71 57.44 66.29
C ALA A 139 -6.74 58.00 67.39
N PRO A 140 -6.40 57.37 68.56
CA PRO A 140 -6.73 56.07 69.21
C PRO A 140 -7.17 56.31 70.71
N PRO A 141 -6.68 55.69 71.84
CA PRO A 141 -6.06 54.37 72.16
C PRO A 141 -6.49 53.63 73.47
N ALA A 142 -6.42 52.27 73.44
CA ALA A 142 -6.07 51.35 74.56
C ALA A 142 -7.09 51.12 75.74
N ARG A 143 -7.06 50.01 76.51
CA ARG A 143 -6.05 48.93 76.73
C ARG A 143 -6.58 47.47 76.62
N HIS A 144 -5.67 46.58 76.21
CA HIS A 144 -5.77 45.09 76.10
C HIS A 144 -5.55 44.42 77.48
N ILE A 145 -6.21 43.31 77.86
CA ILE A 145 -5.97 41.89 77.47
C ILE A 145 -7.11 41.30 76.59
N SER A 146 -7.16 40.04 76.09
CA SER A 146 -6.47 38.77 76.39
C SER A 146 -6.07 37.93 75.13
N ARG A 147 -5.91 36.60 75.28
CA ARG A 147 -5.58 35.53 74.30
C ARG A 147 -6.45 35.57 73.01
N LYS A 148 -6.03 35.38 71.75
CA LYS A 148 -4.70 35.25 71.07
C LYS A 148 -3.99 33.88 71.32
N LYS A 149 -3.57 33.02 70.36
CA LYS A 149 -3.29 33.03 68.87
C LYS A 149 -3.38 31.57 68.26
N LYS A 150 -3.42 31.21 66.95
CA LYS A 150 -2.81 31.67 65.63
C LYS A 150 -1.31 31.34 65.47
N ARG A 151 -0.65 31.07 64.31
CA ARG A 151 -0.88 31.00 62.83
C ARG A 151 0.30 30.13 62.23
N ALA A 152 0.21 29.34 61.13
CA ALA A 152 0.22 29.63 59.66
C ALA A 152 1.55 30.14 59.01
N ILE A 153 1.78 29.77 57.73
CA ILE A 153 2.74 30.24 56.68
C ILE A 153 3.91 29.28 56.26
N ARG A 154 4.35 29.37 54.98
CA ARG A 154 5.31 28.54 54.20
C ARG A 154 6.74 29.14 54.12
N ILE A 155 7.64 28.48 53.33
CA ILE A 155 9.00 28.88 52.86
C ILE A 155 10.13 28.50 53.85
N GLY A 156 11.29 27.93 53.47
CA GLY A 156 11.78 27.43 52.16
C GLY A 156 13.31 27.15 52.14
N TYR A 157 13.83 26.60 51.02
CA TYR A 157 15.26 26.33 50.68
C TYR A 157 15.96 25.09 51.32
N ALA A 158 17.16 24.76 50.80
CA ALA A 158 17.78 23.42 50.82
C ALA A 158 19.33 23.42 50.92
N ARG A 159 19.93 22.20 50.93
CA ARG A 159 21.36 21.76 50.93
C ARG A 159 21.86 21.09 52.23
N GLU A 160 22.31 19.83 52.08
CA GLU A 160 23.68 19.29 52.26
C GLU A 160 24.65 19.84 53.35
N PRO A 161 25.74 19.11 53.69
CA PRO A 161 25.93 17.64 53.82
C PRO A 161 26.77 17.24 55.06
N ALA A 162 26.98 15.94 55.33
CA ALA A 162 28.23 15.39 55.92
C ALA A 162 28.26 13.84 55.94
N SER A 163 29.42 13.25 55.68
CA SER A 163 29.77 11.83 55.87
C SER A 163 30.61 11.63 57.15
N GLY A 164 30.69 10.42 57.74
CA GLY A 164 31.32 10.33 59.09
C GLY A 164 31.73 9.03 59.81
N TRP A 165 31.70 7.82 59.20
CA TRP A 165 32.53 6.65 59.60
C TRP A 165 32.37 5.94 60.99
N LEU A 166 32.86 4.67 61.00
CA LEU A 166 33.21 3.76 62.14
C LEU A 166 32.06 3.23 63.05
N GLY A 167 31.91 1.90 63.26
CA GLY A 167 32.51 0.74 62.58
C GLY A 167 32.43 -0.60 63.35
N SER A 168 32.46 -1.72 62.60
CA SER A 168 32.88 -3.10 62.99
C SER A 168 32.06 -3.93 64.01
N SER A 169 32.05 -5.28 64.04
CA SER A 169 32.31 -6.35 63.02
C SER A 169 32.01 -7.76 63.58
N ALA A 170 31.38 -8.64 62.78
CA ALA A 170 31.55 -10.13 62.73
C ALA A 170 30.61 -10.68 61.60
N LEU A 171 30.98 -11.42 60.53
CA LEU A 171 32.02 -12.44 60.23
C LEU A 171 31.66 -13.87 60.74
N HIS A 172 31.79 -14.99 60.01
CA HIS A 172 32.36 -15.39 58.69
C HIS A 172 31.42 -16.43 58.00
N SER A 173 31.25 -16.59 56.67
CA SER A 173 32.14 -17.08 55.56
C SER A 173 32.51 -18.58 55.61
N PRO A 174 32.97 -19.26 54.53
CA PRO A 174 33.04 -18.95 53.06
C PRO A 174 32.15 -19.95 52.22
N GLY A 175 32.06 -20.05 50.88
CA GLY A 175 32.87 -19.79 49.65
C GLY A 175 32.51 -20.92 48.62
N ALA A 176 32.85 -20.94 47.32
CA ALA A 176 33.52 -20.00 46.40
C ALA A 176 33.32 -20.44 44.91
N ASP A 177 33.87 -19.67 43.96
CA ASP A 177 34.28 -19.98 42.56
C ASP A 177 33.23 -20.00 41.40
N ASP A 178 33.74 -19.88 40.15
CA ASP A 178 33.08 -19.34 38.92
C ASP A 178 33.13 -20.26 37.66
N GLU A 179 32.34 -19.90 36.60
CA GLU A 179 32.60 -20.14 35.13
C GLU A 179 32.57 -21.60 34.57
N PRO A 180 32.58 -21.86 33.23
CA PRO A 180 32.11 -21.09 32.04
C PRO A 180 31.35 -21.91 30.93
N ASP A 181 30.99 -21.23 29.82
CA ASP A 181 31.07 -21.62 28.38
C ASP A 181 30.27 -22.77 27.67
N THR A 182 29.55 -22.37 26.60
CA THR A 182 29.82 -22.63 25.15
C THR A 182 29.97 -24.07 24.56
N GLU A 183 28.85 -24.61 24.05
CA GLU A 183 28.51 -24.77 22.61
C GLU A 183 29.31 -25.67 21.58
N PRO A 184 28.83 -26.91 21.23
CA PRO A 184 28.91 -27.52 19.87
C PRO A 184 27.67 -28.33 19.32
N SER A 185 27.22 -28.14 18.05
CA SER A 185 26.17 -28.95 17.29
C SER A 185 26.70 -29.64 16.00
N PRO A 186 26.17 -30.80 15.50
CA PRO A 186 25.56 -30.86 14.12
C PRO A 186 24.66 -32.09 13.68
N LEU A 187 23.88 -31.88 12.60
CA LEU A 187 23.54 -32.73 11.40
C LEU A 187 23.24 -34.26 11.42
N SER A 188 22.23 -34.68 10.61
CA SER A 188 22.28 -35.82 9.64
C SER A 188 21.08 -35.85 8.65
N LEU A 189 21.23 -36.54 7.49
CA LEU A 189 20.32 -36.54 6.33
C LEU A 189 19.25 -37.67 6.33
N PRO A 190 18.19 -37.56 5.51
CA PRO A 190 17.38 -38.68 5.02
C PRO A 190 17.92 -39.27 3.69
N GLU A 191 17.80 -40.59 3.47
CA GLU A 191 18.15 -41.22 2.18
C GLU A 191 17.35 -42.51 1.88
N SER A 192 16.74 -42.57 0.67
CA SER A 192 16.07 -43.75 0.06
C SER A 192 14.84 -44.33 0.82
N TYR A 193 13.93 -45.16 0.27
CA TYR A 193 13.82 -45.99 -0.95
C TYR A 193 12.36 -45.88 -1.48
N SER A 194 12.05 -45.70 -2.78
CA SER A 194 12.14 -46.59 -3.97
C SER A 194 10.99 -47.61 -4.17
N SER A 195 10.47 -47.65 -5.41
CA SER A 195 9.52 -48.63 -6.04
C SER A 195 8.04 -48.62 -5.58
N GLY A 196 7.04 -48.78 -6.47
CA GLY A 196 7.03 -48.79 -7.95
C GLY A 196 5.79 -49.44 -8.60
N HIS A 197 5.77 -49.51 -9.95
CA HIS A 197 4.93 -50.37 -10.83
C HIS A 197 3.46 -49.90 -11.17
N LEU A 198 2.79 -50.23 -12.31
CA LEU A 198 3.15 -50.28 -13.76
C LEU A 198 1.91 -50.54 -14.68
N HIS A 199 1.62 -49.70 -15.70
CA HIS A 199 0.97 -50.07 -17.00
C HIS A 199 1.15 -48.93 -18.02
N GLN A 200 1.66 -49.12 -19.25
CA GLN A 200 1.06 -49.72 -20.47
C GLN A 200 -0.15 -48.91 -21.03
N GLN A 201 -0.22 -48.50 -22.31
CA GLN A 201 0.52 -48.85 -23.55
C GLN A 201 0.95 -47.57 -24.35
N GLN A 202 1.48 -47.52 -25.59
CA GLN A 202 1.73 -48.54 -26.64
C GLN A 202 3.00 -48.20 -27.49
N ARG A 203 2.97 -48.32 -28.83
CA ARG A 203 4.09 -48.26 -29.82
C ARG A 203 3.50 -48.29 -31.26
N PRO A 204 4.27 -48.43 -32.39
CA PRO A 204 5.65 -48.00 -32.71
C PRO A 204 5.77 -47.32 -34.11
N THR A 205 6.94 -46.72 -34.41
CA THR A 205 7.74 -47.10 -35.60
C THR A 205 9.20 -46.65 -35.46
N ASP A 206 10.14 -47.44 -35.97
CA ASP A 206 11.60 -47.20 -35.97
C ASP A 206 12.10 -47.06 -37.44
N LEU A 207 13.17 -46.29 -37.72
CA LEU A 207 14.32 -46.70 -38.58
C LEU A 207 15.34 -45.58 -38.94
N ALA A 208 16.56 -45.71 -38.41
CA ALA A 208 17.89 -45.60 -39.04
C ALA A 208 18.38 -44.33 -39.83
N PRO A 209 19.72 -44.08 -39.93
CA PRO A 209 20.29 -42.80 -40.40
C PRO A 209 21.11 -42.87 -41.72
N GLY A 210 21.49 -41.70 -42.27
CA GLY A 210 22.57 -41.60 -43.29
C GLY A 210 22.81 -40.22 -43.93
N CYS A 211 24.04 -39.73 -43.88
CA CYS A 211 24.62 -38.74 -44.82
C CYS A 211 25.10 -39.45 -46.11
N PRO A 212 25.48 -38.78 -47.24
CA PRO A 212 25.87 -37.36 -47.38
C PRO A 212 25.32 -36.61 -48.62
N SER A 213 25.82 -35.38 -48.81
CA SER A 213 25.83 -34.53 -50.04
C SER A 213 26.40 -35.29 -51.29
N PRO A 214 26.32 -34.78 -52.55
CA PRO A 214 26.27 -33.37 -52.97
C PRO A 214 25.47 -33.00 -54.27
N SER A 215 25.73 -31.78 -54.77
CA SER A 215 25.63 -31.30 -56.18
C SER A 215 24.42 -30.45 -56.61
N SER A 216 24.74 -29.28 -57.18
CA SER A 216 23.85 -28.35 -57.88
C SER A 216 23.43 -28.86 -59.27
N PRO A 217 22.49 -28.16 -59.94
CA PRO A 217 22.92 -27.39 -61.12
C PRO A 217 22.34 -25.96 -61.19
N SER A 218 22.80 -25.19 -62.18
CA SER A 218 22.51 -23.78 -62.42
C SER A 218 21.60 -23.55 -63.65
N LEU A 219 21.55 -22.30 -64.15
CA LEU A 219 20.75 -21.73 -65.26
C LEU A 219 19.36 -21.21 -64.83
N ASP A 220 18.84 -20.08 -65.34
CA ASP A 220 19.36 -19.21 -66.42
C ASP A 220 19.02 -17.71 -66.20
N SER A 221 19.72 -16.82 -66.93
CA SER A 221 19.43 -15.37 -66.96
C SER A 221 18.50 -14.99 -68.12
N PRO A 222 17.93 -13.75 -68.13
CA PRO A 222 18.48 -12.79 -69.08
C PRO A 222 18.55 -11.33 -68.58
N SER A 223 19.42 -10.55 -69.23
CA SER A 223 19.65 -9.11 -68.98
C SER A 223 18.81 -8.22 -69.92
N MET A 224 18.48 -7.01 -69.48
CA MET A 224 18.24 -5.84 -70.35
C MET A 224 18.63 -4.52 -69.64
N LEU A 225 19.38 -3.67 -70.36
CA LEU A 225 19.53 -2.24 -70.06
C LEU A 225 18.41 -1.45 -70.78
N PRO A 226 18.20 -0.16 -70.45
CA PRO A 226 18.87 0.87 -71.26
C PRO A 226 19.48 2.02 -70.44
N SER A 227 20.26 2.87 -71.11
CA SER A 227 20.95 4.02 -70.51
C SER A 227 20.67 5.32 -71.30
N GLN A 228 21.11 6.46 -70.74
CA GLN A 228 21.07 7.82 -71.33
C GLN A 228 19.67 8.49 -71.29
N SER A 229 19.50 9.82 -71.14
CA SER A 229 20.44 10.93 -71.37
C SER A 229 20.25 12.16 -70.44
N ARG A 230 21.38 12.72 -69.97
CA ARG A 230 21.77 14.16 -69.90
C ARG A 230 20.90 15.26 -69.23
N SER A 231 21.60 16.05 -68.40
CA SER A 231 21.50 17.51 -68.21
C SER A 231 20.33 18.15 -67.42
N SER A 232 20.47 19.35 -66.83
CA SER A 232 21.60 20.04 -66.12
C SER A 232 21.19 21.47 -65.68
N VAL A 233 21.73 21.94 -64.53
CA VAL A 233 21.74 23.36 -64.05
C VAL A 233 20.40 23.89 -63.46
N ALA A 234 20.54 24.80 -62.47
CA ALA A 234 19.49 25.55 -61.76
C ALA A 234 19.41 27.01 -62.36
N PRO A 235 19.04 28.13 -61.66
CA PRO A 235 18.40 28.33 -60.35
C PRO A 235 17.25 29.40 -60.32
N ALA A 236 16.63 29.55 -59.15
CA ALA A 236 16.12 30.77 -58.48
C ALA A 236 15.19 31.83 -59.19
N ALA A 237 14.15 32.20 -58.42
CA ALA A 237 13.66 33.58 -58.12
C ALA A 237 12.53 34.29 -58.93
N VAL A 238 11.42 34.54 -58.22
CA VAL A 238 10.70 35.84 -58.02
C VAL A 238 9.48 36.25 -58.92
N GLU A 239 8.49 36.87 -58.25
CA GLU A 239 7.25 37.58 -58.70
C GLU A 239 6.11 36.76 -59.37
N THR A 240 4.80 37.11 -59.28
CA THR A 240 4.10 38.26 -58.63
C THR A 240 2.73 37.85 -57.98
N ARG A 241 2.07 38.77 -57.24
CA ARG A 241 0.71 38.64 -56.61
C ARG A 241 -0.46 38.98 -57.57
N PRO A 242 -1.73 38.78 -57.17
CA PRO A 242 -2.55 39.93 -56.68
C PRO A 242 -3.46 39.60 -55.44
N VAL A 243 -3.63 40.49 -54.43
CA VAL A 243 -4.78 41.44 -54.15
C VAL A 243 -6.07 40.74 -53.64
N VAL A 244 -6.83 41.10 -52.58
CA VAL A 244 -6.86 42.11 -51.46
C VAL A 244 -7.98 41.67 -50.46
N VAL A 245 -8.21 42.14 -49.21
CA VAL A 245 -7.41 42.44 -47.98
C VAL A 245 -8.31 43.15 -46.93
N VAL A 246 -8.58 42.51 -45.76
CA VAL A 246 -8.88 43.08 -44.41
C VAL A 246 -8.55 41.94 -43.41
N ASP A 247 -7.62 41.97 -42.45
CA ASP A 247 -7.01 42.96 -41.53
C ASP A 247 -7.55 42.83 -40.08
N GLY A 248 -6.66 42.97 -39.09
CA GLY A 248 -6.83 42.54 -37.70
C GLY A 248 -5.48 42.42 -36.97
N ASN A 249 -4.86 43.56 -36.66
CA ASN A 249 -3.45 43.67 -36.27
C ASN A 249 -3.18 43.51 -34.76
N SER A 250 -2.08 42.83 -34.41
CA SER A 250 -1.43 42.88 -33.07
C SER A 250 0.06 42.51 -33.17
N HIS A 251 0.93 43.37 -32.65
CA HIS A 251 2.39 43.23 -32.55
C HIS A 251 2.87 44.07 -31.31
N PRO A 252 4.10 43.91 -30.80
CA PRO A 252 4.27 43.65 -29.35
C PRO A 252 5.42 44.47 -28.73
N SER A 253 6.12 43.85 -27.77
CA SER A 253 7.47 44.14 -27.22
C SER A 253 7.59 44.94 -25.93
N GLU A 254 8.48 44.41 -25.08
CA GLU A 254 9.35 45.10 -24.09
C GLU A 254 8.69 45.76 -22.86
N ALA A 255 9.33 45.79 -21.67
CA ALA A 255 10.44 44.99 -21.12
C ALA A 255 10.56 45.20 -19.60
N SER A 256 11.29 44.29 -18.91
CA SER A 256 11.93 44.43 -17.59
C SER A 256 11.07 44.72 -16.34
N THR A 257 11.48 44.09 -15.23
CA THR A 257 11.00 44.29 -13.85
C THR A 257 11.55 45.59 -13.23
N ASP A 258 10.84 46.15 -12.24
CA ASP A 258 11.31 46.12 -10.84
C ASP A 258 10.36 46.87 -9.86
N GLU A 259 10.34 46.36 -8.62
CA GLU A 259 10.04 47.03 -7.33
C GLU A 259 8.60 47.41 -6.85
N ALA A 260 8.50 47.43 -5.50
CA ALA A 260 7.57 48.13 -4.60
C ALA A 260 6.05 47.79 -4.56
N ASP A 261 5.71 46.90 -3.61
CA ASP A 261 4.89 47.19 -2.41
C ASP A 261 3.77 48.27 -2.44
N SER A 262 2.53 47.84 -2.13
CA SER A 262 1.57 48.67 -1.37
C SER A 262 0.50 47.82 -0.66
N VAL A 263 0.39 47.98 0.66
CA VAL A 263 -0.72 47.46 1.48
C VAL A 263 -2.03 48.22 1.20
N ALA A 264 -3.18 47.54 1.28
CA ALA A 264 -4.49 48.15 1.39
C ALA A 264 -5.32 47.43 2.49
N GLU A 265 -5.49 48.09 3.63
CA GLU A 265 -6.47 47.75 4.67
C GLU A 265 -7.73 48.60 4.43
N GLU A 266 -8.91 47.99 4.47
CA GLU A 266 -10.19 48.69 4.69
C GLU A 266 -11.00 47.86 5.69
N GLU A 267 -11.21 48.40 6.90
CA GLU A 267 -12.08 47.84 7.94
C GLU A 267 -13.31 48.74 8.16
N GLU A 268 -14.49 48.12 8.26
CA GLU A 268 -15.72 48.61 8.93
C GLU A 268 -16.40 49.88 8.30
N GLU A 269 -17.71 50.15 8.48
CA GLU A 269 -18.67 49.78 9.53
C GLU A 269 -19.91 48.96 9.05
N GLU A 270 -20.80 48.64 10.00
CA GLU A 270 -22.01 47.79 9.88
C GLU A 270 -23.16 48.44 9.03
N GLU A 271 -24.29 47.77 8.71
CA GLU A 271 -25.36 47.41 9.66
C GLU A 271 -26.35 46.36 9.09
N GLY A 272 -26.85 45.47 9.96
CA GLY A 272 -28.26 45.01 9.96
C GLY A 272 -28.78 44.06 8.86
N GLY A 273 -28.68 42.74 9.07
CA GLY A 273 -29.41 41.72 8.27
C GLY A 273 -29.82 40.49 9.10
N VAL A 274 -31.10 40.39 9.47
CA VAL A 274 -31.59 39.35 10.41
C VAL A 274 -31.99 38.03 9.72
N HIS A 275 -31.52 36.93 10.31
CA HIS A 275 -31.94 35.52 10.18
C HIS A 275 -32.90 35.10 9.04
N GLN A 276 -32.43 34.10 8.28
CA GLN A 276 -33.20 32.87 8.05
C GLN A 276 -32.29 31.65 8.28
N PRO A 277 -32.51 30.83 9.33
CA PRO A 277 -31.93 29.49 9.41
C PRO A 277 -32.80 28.53 8.59
N SER A 278 -32.30 28.07 7.45
CA SER A 278 -32.88 26.93 6.73
C SER A 278 -32.43 25.62 7.42
N ASP A 279 -33.18 25.18 8.44
CA ASP A 279 -32.97 23.91 9.16
C ASP A 279 -33.48 22.72 8.32
N ASP A 280 -32.98 22.60 7.09
CA ASP A 280 -33.07 21.39 6.26
C ASP A 280 -31.82 20.55 6.53
N ARG A 281 -31.91 19.61 7.47
CA ARG A 281 -30.79 18.70 7.80
C ARG A 281 -30.66 17.64 6.72
N ASP A 282 -29.69 17.83 5.81
CA ASP A 282 -29.26 16.80 4.89
C ASP A 282 -28.54 15.66 5.66
N GLU A 283 -29.34 14.75 6.22
CA GLU A 283 -28.86 13.67 7.06
C GLU A 283 -28.04 12.60 6.29
N GLY A 284 -28.10 12.61 4.95
CA GLY A 284 -27.25 11.78 4.09
C GLY A 284 -25.91 12.45 3.79
N GLY A 285 -25.87 13.79 3.74
CA GLY A 285 -24.71 14.59 3.35
C GLY A 285 -23.42 14.31 4.15
N ALA A 286 -23.52 13.91 5.42
CA ALA A 286 -22.35 13.60 6.24
C ALA A 286 -21.61 12.32 5.78
N ILE A 287 -22.32 11.21 5.54
CA ILE A 287 -21.70 9.98 5.00
C ILE A 287 -21.26 10.24 3.56
N ALA A 288 -22.12 10.85 2.73
CA ALA A 288 -21.80 11.14 1.33
C ALA A 288 -20.57 12.05 1.19
N SER A 289 -20.31 12.93 2.16
CA SER A 289 -19.08 13.74 2.24
C SER A 289 -17.83 12.91 2.59
N VAL A 290 -17.95 11.89 3.45
CA VAL A 290 -16.85 10.97 3.75
C VAL A 290 -16.57 10.03 2.58
N GLU A 291 -17.60 9.45 1.98
CA GLU A 291 -17.50 8.62 0.77
C GLU A 291 -16.93 9.42 -0.41
N GLY A 292 -17.42 10.65 -0.64
CA GLY A 292 -16.91 11.54 -1.67
C GLY A 292 -15.47 12.02 -1.43
N LYS A 293 -15.00 12.07 -0.17
CA LYS A 293 -13.57 12.30 0.14
C LYS A 293 -12.71 11.10 -0.25
N LEU A 294 -13.11 9.87 0.11
CA LEU A 294 -12.39 8.65 -0.28
C LEU A 294 -12.33 8.53 -1.80
N GLU A 295 -13.46 8.73 -2.48
CA GLU A 295 -13.53 8.59 -3.92
C GLU A 295 -12.71 9.69 -4.64
N LYS A 296 -12.65 10.91 -4.10
CA LYS A 296 -11.73 11.94 -4.57
C LYS A 296 -10.26 11.56 -4.38
N ILE A 297 -9.91 10.92 -3.27
CA ILE A 297 -8.55 10.43 -3.01
C ILE A 297 -8.19 9.31 -3.99
N ARG A 298 -9.06 8.31 -4.18
CA ARG A 298 -8.88 7.25 -5.18
C ARG A 298 -8.75 7.81 -6.60
N ALA A 299 -9.57 8.78 -6.98
CA ALA A 299 -9.48 9.44 -8.28
C ALA A 299 -8.15 10.19 -8.46
N GLN A 300 -7.68 10.93 -7.46
CA GLN A 300 -6.39 11.62 -7.48
C GLN A 300 -5.20 10.65 -7.59
N ILE A 301 -5.24 9.54 -6.85
CA ILE A 301 -4.23 8.48 -6.94
C ILE A 301 -4.27 7.86 -8.34
N SER A 302 -5.45 7.47 -8.82
CA SER A 302 -5.66 6.85 -10.13
C SER A 302 -5.18 7.74 -11.28
N GLU A 303 -5.47 9.04 -11.25
CA GLU A 303 -4.99 10.00 -12.25
C GLU A 303 -3.45 10.09 -12.26
N LYS A 304 -2.83 10.23 -11.08
CA LYS A 304 -1.37 10.30 -10.95
C LYS A 304 -0.69 9.02 -11.44
N LEU A 305 -1.18 7.84 -11.04
CA LEU A 305 -0.64 6.55 -11.46
C LEU A 305 -0.89 6.28 -12.96
N ALA A 306 -2.05 6.64 -13.50
CA ALA A 306 -2.33 6.53 -14.94
C ALA A 306 -1.44 7.44 -15.79
N GLY A 307 -1.16 8.67 -15.32
CA GLY A 307 -0.22 9.59 -15.97
C GLY A 307 1.19 9.01 -16.05
N ILE A 308 1.69 8.43 -14.96
CA ILE A 308 3.02 7.82 -14.89
C ILE A 308 3.09 6.53 -15.73
N ARG A 309 2.09 5.63 -15.63
CA ARG A 309 1.99 4.41 -16.45
C ARG A 309 1.92 4.73 -17.95
N LYS A 310 1.26 5.82 -18.35
CA LYS A 310 1.26 6.32 -19.73
C LYS A 310 2.64 6.82 -20.19
N ASN A 311 3.40 7.49 -19.32
CA ASN A 311 4.78 7.90 -19.61
C ASN A 311 5.68 6.67 -19.82
N ILE A 312 5.60 5.67 -18.93
CA ILE A 312 6.32 4.39 -19.02
C ILE A 312 6.01 3.68 -20.35
N ALA A 313 4.74 3.60 -20.74
CA ALA A 313 4.34 3.00 -22.02
C ALA A 313 4.96 3.73 -23.23
N SER A 314 5.01 5.07 -23.19
CA SER A 314 5.65 5.88 -24.22
C SER A 314 7.16 5.65 -24.29
N LEU A 315 7.84 5.61 -23.14
CA LEU A 315 9.27 5.30 -23.04
C LEU A 315 9.59 3.87 -23.49
N SER A 316 8.65 2.93 -23.29
CA SER A 316 8.83 1.53 -23.71
C SER A 316 8.88 1.41 -25.23
N GLU A 317 7.96 2.07 -25.94
CA GLU A 317 8.00 2.10 -27.42
C GLU A 317 9.14 2.96 -27.97
N GLU A 318 9.54 4.06 -27.29
CA GLU A 318 10.77 4.81 -27.62
C GLU A 318 12.01 3.90 -27.55
N ARG A 319 12.19 3.18 -26.44
CA ARG A 319 13.29 2.24 -26.23
C ARG A 319 13.29 1.08 -27.23
N LYS A 320 12.11 0.53 -27.53
CA LYS A 320 11.92 -0.55 -28.51
C LYS A 320 12.33 -0.10 -29.92
N ALA A 321 11.93 1.12 -30.33
CA ALA A 321 12.36 1.72 -31.59
C ALA A 321 13.89 1.99 -31.62
N LEU A 322 14.48 2.43 -30.52
CA LEU A 322 15.92 2.67 -30.42
C LEU A 322 16.74 1.36 -30.43
N ARG A 323 16.32 0.30 -29.73
CA ARG A 323 16.98 -1.02 -29.82
C ARG A 323 16.88 -1.62 -31.23
N ARG A 324 15.74 -1.49 -31.91
CA ARG A 324 15.59 -1.86 -33.34
C ARG A 324 16.54 -1.08 -34.25
N ARG A 325 16.79 0.20 -33.97
CA ARG A 325 17.79 1.04 -34.68
C ARG A 325 19.24 0.60 -34.35
N CYS A 326 19.52 0.23 -33.10
CA CYS A 326 20.83 -0.28 -32.68
C CYS A 326 21.17 -1.60 -33.39
N ARG A 327 20.27 -2.60 -33.38
CA ARG A 327 20.42 -3.85 -34.17
C ARG A 327 20.78 -3.56 -35.62
N LYS A 328 19.97 -2.73 -36.29
CA LYS A 328 20.19 -2.38 -37.70
C LYS A 328 21.55 -1.71 -37.96
N ALA A 329 22.06 -0.92 -37.01
CA ALA A 329 23.39 -0.34 -37.10
C ALA A 329 24.49 -1.41 -36.92
N ALA A 330 24.31 -2.36 -36.00
CA ALA A 330 25.21 -3.49 -35.79
C ALA A 330 25.24 -4.44 -37.01
N ASP A 331 24.08 -4.77 -37.59
CA ASP A 331 23.96 -5.57 -38.82
C ASP A 331 24.70 -4.91 -39.99
N SER A 332 24.53 -3.59 -40.14
CA SER A 332 25.19 -2.80 -41.18
C SER A 332 26.72 -2.78 -40.98
N MET A 333 27.17 -2.54 -39.74
CA MET A 333 28.58 -2.58 -39.36
C MET A 333 29.20 -3.97 -39.57
N HIS A 334 28.45 -5.04 -39.29
CA HIS A 334 28.88 -6.42 -39.53
C HIS A 334 29.02 -6.70 -41.03
N ALA A 335 28.04 -6.33 -41.86
CA ALA A 335 28.09 -6.52 -43.30
C ALA A 335 29.30 -5.81 -43.94
N VAL A 336 29.59 -4.56 -43.54
CA VAL A 336 30.80 -3.84 -44.00
C VAL A 336 32.08 -4.47 -43.43
N SER A 337 32.06 -5.02 -42.22
CA SER A 337 33.21 -5.74 -41.63
C SER A 337 33.45 -7.15 -42.22
N VAL A 338 32.46 -7.73 -42.90
CA VAL A 338 32.64 -8.91 -43.77
C VAL A 338 33.29 -8.46 -45.08
N ARG A 339 32.68 -7.50 -45.78
CA ARG A 339 33.17 -6.95 -47.05
C ARG A 339 34.60 -6.40 -46.97
N TYR A 340 34.95 -5.76 -45.85
CA TYR A 340 36.31 -5.27 -45.60
C TYR A 340 37.33 -6.41 -45.62
N ARG A 341 37.05 -7.54 -44.94
CA ARG A 341 37.93 -8.73 -44.93
C ARG A 341 37.99 -9.44 -46.28
N GLU A 342 36.90 -9.42 -47.05
CA GLU A 342 36.88 -9.92 -48.42
C GLU A 342 37.81 -9.08 -49.32
N LEU A 343 37.82 -7.75 -49.15
CA LEU A 343 38.75 -6.85 -49.85
C LEU A 343 40.20 -7.01 -49.36
N GLU A 344 40.45 -7.23 -48.07
CA GLU A 344 41.79 -7.58 -47.57
C GLU A 344 42.33 -8.87 -48.23
N TRP A 345 41.47 -9.87 -48.39
CA TRP A 345 41.81 -11.13 -49.07
C TRP A 345 42.05 -10.93 -50.58
N GLU A 346 41.18 -10.20 -51.28
CA GLU A 346 41.35 -9.90 -52.71
C GLU A 346 42.61 -9.07 -53.00
N LEU A 347 43.02 -8.20 -52.06
CA LEU A 347 44.25 -7.42 -52.13
C LEU A 347 45.48 -8.32 -51.97
N GLY A 348 45.44 -9.25 -51.02
CA GLY A 348 46.46 -10.30 -50.85
C GLY A 348 46.65 -11.13 -52.12
N GLU A 349 45.56 -11.69 -52.65
CA GLU A 349 45.59 -12.46 -53.91
C GLU A 349 46.14 -11.63 -55.08
N ALA A 350 45.74 -10.36 -55.21
CA ALA A 350 46.24 -9.47 -56.26
C ALA A 350 47.76 -9.24 -56.17
N CYS A 351 48.30 -9.15 -54.95
CA CYS A 351 49.73 -9.02 -54.73
C CYS A 351 50.49 -10.33 -54.99
N GLU A 352 49.92 -11.49 -54.63
CA GLU A 352 50.53 -12.81 -54.90
C GLU A 352 50.64 -13.13 -56.40
N VAL A 353 49.72 -12.62 -57.24
CA VAL A 353 49.75 -12.82 -58.71
C VAL A 353 50.39 -11.66 -59.49
N GLU A 354 51.01 -10.69 -58.79
CA GLU A 354 51.63 -9.48 -59.37
C GLU A 354 50.66 -8.59 -60.20
N ASP A 355 49.34 -8.67 -59.95
CA ASP A 355 48.33 -7.80 -60.59
C ASP A 355 48.17 -6.49 -59.80
N PHE A 356 49.14 -5.60 -59.97
CA PHE A 356 49.17 -4.29 -59.32
C PHE A 356 47.97 -3.40 -59.69
N GLU A 357 47.39 -3.57 -60.88
CA GLU A 357 46.21 -2.84 -61.36
C GLU A 357 44.92 -3.34 -60.70
N LYS A 358 44.83 -4.62 -60.30
CA LYS A 358 43.80 -5.11 -59.36
C LYS A 358 44.10 -4.60 -57.95
N ALA A 359 45.34 -4.71 -57.48
CA ALA A 359 45.73 -4.35 -56.12
C ALA A 359 45.43 -2.87 -55.80
N GLU A 360 45.74 -1.93 -56.69
CA GLU A 360 45.45 -0.50 -56.50
C GLU A 360 43.93 -0.25 -56.36
N ARG A 361 43.10 -0.79 -57.25
CA ARG A 361 41.63 -0.64 -57.20
C ARG A 361 40.98 -1.33 -55.99
N VAL A 362 41.53 -2.47 -55.55
CA VAL A 362 41.07 -3.13 -54.32
C VAL A 362 41.50 -2.32 -53.09
N SER A 363 42.69 -1.71 -53.10
CA SER A 363 43.17 -0.81 -52.04
C SER A 363 42.33 0.48 -51.93
N GLU A 364 41.96 1.11 -53.05
CA GLU A 364 40.98 2.21 -53.07
C GLU A 364 39.63 1.78 -52.48
N SER A 365 39.17 0.57 -52.83
CA SER A 365 37.91 -0.01 -52.33
C SER A 365 37.98 -0.35 -50.84
N LEU A 366 39.15 -0.79 -50.36
CA LEU A 366 39.42 -1.09 -48.95
C LEU A 366 39.39 0.19 -48.11
N ALA A 367 40.08 1.24 -48.55
CA ALA A 367 40.05 2.55 -47.89
C ALA A 367 38.63 3.16 -47.87
N ALA A 368 37.87 2.99 -48.95
CA ALA A 368 36.45 3.39 -48.96
C ALA A 368 35.64 2.59 -47.92
N ALA A 369 35.80 1.26 -47.87
CA ALA A 369 35.14 0.40 -46.89
C ALA A 369 35.58 0.69 -45.43
N GLU A 370 36.82 1.12 -45.21
CA GLU A 370 37.31 1.58 -43.91
C GLU A 370 36.59 2.86 -43.45
N THR A 371 36.46 3.86 -44.33
CA THR A 371 35.70 5.08 -44.00
C THR A 371 34.20 4.82 -43.82
N GLU A 372 33.62 3.85 -44.54
CA GLU A 372 32.24 3.39 -44.35
C GLU A 372 32.06 2.70 -42.98
N LYS A 373 32.99 1.80 -42.61
CA LYS A 373 33.06 1.11 -41.32
C LYS A 373 33.20 2.10 -40.16
N ASP A 374 34.07 3.10 -40.26
CA ASP A 374 34.23 4.18 -39.26
C ASP A 374 32.99 5.08 -39.19
N GLY A 375 32.26 5.27 -40.30
CA GLY A 375 30.95 5.89 -40.33
C GLY A 375 29.92 5.11 -39.51
N LEU A 376 29.83 3.80 -39.76
CA LEU A 376 28.87 2.90 -39.13
C LEU A 376 29.20 2.60 -37.66
N LEU A 377 30.46 2.48 -37.26
CA LEU A 377 30.88 2.34 -35.86
C LEU A 377 30.42 3.53 -35.00
N ARG A 378 30.52 4.76 -35.55
CA ARG A 378 30.04 5.98 -34.90
C ARG A 378 28.51 6.05 -34.85
N ALA A 379 27.83 5.54 -35.89
CA ALA A 379 26.37 5.47 -35.94
C ALA A 379 25.79 4.39 -35.01
N LEU A 380 26.50 3.27 -34.83
CA LEU A 380 26.21 2.24 -33.84
C LEU A 380 26.37 2.80 -32.43
N ARG A 381 27.54 3.38 -32.10
CA ARG A 381 27.76 3.99 -30.78
C ARG A 381 26.72 5.05 -30.44
N GLY A 382 26.39 5.95 -31.37
CA GLY A 382 25.32 6.93 -31.15
C GLY A 382 23.93 6.31 -30.96
N ALA A 383 23.65 5.12 -31.51
CA ALA A 383 22.42 4.39 -31.25
C ALA A 383 22.45 3.58 -29.93
N GLU A 384 23.64 3.20 -29.45
CA GLU A 384 23.87 2.64 -28.11
C GLU A 384 23.71 3.73 -27.04
N ASP A 385 24.33 4.90 -27.26
CA ASP A 385 24.18 6.11 -26.42
C ASP A 385 22.69 6.52 -26.30
N ASP A 386 21.96 6.55 -27.43
CA ASP A 386 20.51 6.79 -27.44
C ASP A 386 19.74 5.73 -26.62
N CYS A 387 20.17 4.46 -26.64
CA CYS A 387 19.52 3.37 -25.89
C CYS A 387 19.76 3.48 -24.37
N ASP A 388 21.01 3.69 -23.94
CA ASP A 388 21.33 3.85 -22.51
C ASP A 388 20.65 5.12 -21.95
N ALA A 389 20.51 6.19 -22.76
CA ALA A 389 19.79 7.40 -22.38
C ALA A 389 18.27 7.19 -22.14
N VAL A 390 17.60 6.27 -22.84
CA VAL A 390 16.19 5.94 -22.60
C VAL A 390 15.99 4.86 -21.53
N ASP A 391 16.93 3.92 -21.37
CA ASP A 391 16.93 3.01 -20.21
C ASP A 391 17.11 3.81 -18.89
N LEU A 392 17.88 4.91 -18.87
CA LEU A 392 17.92 5.85 -17.73
C LEU A 392 16.56 6.53 -17.46
N LYS A 393 15.89 7.09 -18.48
CA LYS A 393 14.53 7.66 -18.32
C LYS A 393 13.53 6.62 -17.79
N MET A 394 13.71 5.36 -18.16
CA MET A 394 12.86 4.25 -17.73
C MET A 394 13.02 3.94 -16.23
N GLU A 395 14.25 4.05 -15.70
CA GLU A 395 14.51 3.99 -14.26
C GLU A 395 13.90 5.18 -13.51
N GLU A 396 14.08 6.41 -14.02
CA GLU A 396 13.46 7.61 -13.45
C GLU A 396 11.93 7.50 -13.40
N ALA A 397 11.32 6.92 -14.45
CA ALA A 397 9.88 6.68 -14.51
C ALA A 397 9.39 5.59 -13.53
N LEU A 398 10.23 4.59 -13.23
CA LEU A 398 9.95 3.58 -12.20
C LEU A 398 10.04 4.18 -10.80
N GLU A 399 11.05 5.01 -10.51
CA GLU A 399 11.19 5.68 -9.21
C GLU A 399 10.05 6.70 -8.97
N MET A 400 9.59 7.40 -10.03
CA MET A 400 8.39 8.23 -9.97
C MET A 400 7.12 7.41 -9.69
N LEU A 401 6.97 6.21 -10.27
CA LEU A 401 5.84 5.33 -9.96
C LEU A 401 5.86 4.89 -8.50
N ILE A 402 7.00 4.41 -8.03
CA ILE A 402 7.22 3.98 -6.64
C ILE A 402 6.92 5.12 -5.66
N SER A 403 7.42 6.33 -5.94
CA SER A 403 7.16 7.52 -5.11
C SER A 403 5.68 7.90 -5.07
N ALA A 404 4.99 7.83 -6.22
CA ALA A 404 3.56 8.12 -6.31
C ALA A 404 2.70 7.10 -5.54
N GLU A 405 3.13 5.84 -5.50
CA GLU A 405 2.47 4.78 -4.75
C GLU A 405 2.73 4.92 -3.24
N GLU A 406 3.94 5.31 -2.81
CA GLU A 406 4.20 5.66 -1.40
C GLU A 406 3.38 6.86 -0.90
N GLU A 407 3.22 7.90 -1.72
CA GLU A 407 2.28 8.99 -1.41
C GLU A 407 0.84 8.48 -1.28
N SER A 408 0.43 7.50 -2.09
CA SER A 408 -0.92 6.93 -2.05
C SER A 408 -1.18 6.11 -0.78
N VAL A 409 -0.19 5.35 -0.29
CA VAL A 409 -0.24 4.67 1.02
C VAL A 409 -0.47 5.69 2.13
N VAL A 410 0.27 6.79 2.14
CA VAL A 410 0.13 7.84 3.16
C VAL A 410 -1.24 8.53 3.09
N LEU A 411 -1.74 8.83 1.89
CA LEU A 411 -3.08 9.41 1.69
C LEU A 411 -4.20 8.50 2.21
N LEU A 412 -4.13 7.21 1.91
CA LEU A 412 -5.12 6.22 2.32
C LEU A 412 -5.05 5.91 3.83
N GLN A 413 -3.85 5.87 4.43
CA GLN A 413 -3.68 5.76 5.88
C GLN A 413 -4.21 6.99 6.62
N HIS A 414 -3.97 8.20 6.08
CA HIS A 414 -4.49 9.44 6.67
C HIS A 414 -6.03 9.47 6.61
N PHE A 415 -6.62 9.13 5.46
CA PHE A 415 -8.08 9.03 5.34
C PHE A 415 -8.66 7.99 6.29
N SER A 416 -8.08 6.79 6.38
CA SER A 416 -8.50 5.74 7.31
C SER A 416 -8.52 6.25 8.76
N LYS A 417 -7.47 6.96 9.18
CA LYS A 417 -7.37 7.56 10.51
C LYS A 417 -8.44 8.63 10.74
N ASP A 418 -8.58 9.59 9.83
CA ASP A 418 -9.56 10.67 9.92
C ASP A 418 -11.01 10.13 9.95
N ALA A 419 -11.29 9.09 9.16
CA ALA A 419 -12.59 8.42 9.15
C ALA A 419 -12.85 7.68 10.47
N ALA A 420 -11.87 6.96 11.02
CA ALA A 420 -11.99 6.32 12.33
C ALA A 420 -12.26 7.34 13.45
N GLU A 421 -11.49 8.44 13.51
CA GLU A 421 -11.68 9.52 14.48
C GLU A 421 -13.04 10.23 14.29
N SER A 422 -13.49 10.44 13.05
CA SER A 422 -14.84 10.96 12.75
C SER A 422 -15.95 9.99 13.16
N ALA A 423 -15.75 8.68 13.07
CA ALA A 423 -16.73 7.68 13.49
C ALA A 423 -16.84 7.56 15.01
N GLU A 424 -15.76 7.81 15.74
CA GLU A 424 -15.78 7.96 17.21
C GLU A 424 -16.48 9.26 17.63
N LEU A 425 -16.22 10.37 16.92
CA LEU A 425 -16.88 11.66 17.18
C LEU A 425 -18.40 11.56 16.99
N ILE A 426 -18.87 10.94 15.89
CA ILE A 426 -20.31 10.69 15.65
C ILE A 426 -20.96 9.93 16.82
N MET A 427 -20.30 8.90 17.36
CA MET A 427 -20.81 8.15 18.51
C MET A 427 -20.80 8.98 19.79
N LYS A 428 -19.75 9.78 20.01
CA LYS A 428 -19.61 10.60 21.20
C LYS A 428 -20.67 11.69 21.25
N ASP A 429 -20.86 12.41 20.15
CA ASP A 429 -21.80 13.53 20.07
C ASP A 429 -23.25 13.02 20.18
N ALA A 430 -23.57 11.89 19.53
CA ALA A 430 -24.85 11.22 19.69
C ALA A 430 -25.08 10.72 21.13
N ALA A 431 -24.07 10.14 21.78
CA ALA A 431 -24.16 9.71 23.17
C ALA A 431 -24.33 10.89 24.15
N GLU A 432 -23.71 12.04 23.89
CA GLU A 432 -23.85 13.25 24.71
C GLU A 432 -25.28 13.83 24.58
N ILE A 433 -25.79 13.98 23.34
CA ILE A 433 -27.16 14.42 23.06
C ILE A 433 -28.19 13.47 23.68
N CYS A 434 -28.10 12.16 23.38
CA CYS A 434 -29.05 11.17 23.86
C CYS A 434 -28.97 11.00 25.38
N SER A 435 -27.81 11.19 26.01
CA SER A 435 -27.69 11.20 27.48
C SER A 435 -28.43 12.39 28.10
N ASP A 436 -28.32 13.58 27.51
CA ASP A 436 -29.02 14.78 28.00
C ASP A 436 -30.53 14.78 27.68
N GLU A 437 -30.96 14.13 26.60
CA GLU A 437 -32.38 13.92 26.29
C GLU A 437 -32.99 12.82 27.17
N MET A 438 -32.27 11.73 27.41
CA MET A 438 -32.68 10.68 28.36
C MET A 438 -32.84 11.24 29.78
N LYS A 439 -31.92 12.08 30.29
CA LYS A 439 -32.09 12.75 31.61
C LYS A 439 -33.34 13.63 31.69
N LYS A 440 -33.65 14.37 30.62
CA LYS A 440 -34.87 15.20 30.53
C LYS A 440 -36.12 14.32 30.50
N TRP A 441 -36.07 13.19 29.79
CA TRP A 441 -37.13 12.21 29.74
C TRP A 441 -37.36 11.55 31.11
N GLU A 442 -36.30 11.04 31.75
CA GLU A 442 -36.33 10.43 33.10
C GLU A 442 -36.97 11.38 34.13
N SER A 443 -36.52 12.65 34.17
CA SER A 443 -37.10 13.66 35.06
C SER A 443 -38.55 14.00 34.74
N SER A 444 -38.96 13.92 33.46
CA SER A 444 -40.35 14.12 33.03
C SER A 444 -41.24 12.92 33.42
N VAL A 445 -40.73 11.70 33.30
CA VAL A 445 -41.40 10.46 33.73
C VAL A 445 -41.55 10.45 35.25
N GLU A 446 -40.50 10.75 36.02
CA GLU A 446 -40.59 10.88 37.49
C GLU A 446 -41.65 11.91 37.90
N THR A 447 -41.71 13.06 37.20
CA THR A 447 -42.72 14.10 37.44
C THR A 447 -44.14 13.64 37.11
N LEU A 448 -44.32 12.79 36.08
CA LEU A 448 -45.61 12.21 35.72
C LEU A 448 -46.03 11.12 36.71
N GLU A 449 -45.11 10.22 37.10
CA GLU A 449 -45.34 9.17 38.09
C GLU A 449 -45.72 9.74 39.46
N VAL A 450 -45.02 10.77 39.95
CA VAL A 450 -45.40 11.47 41.19
C VAL A 450 -46.83 12.01 41.10
N ARG A 451 -47.16 12.72 40.01
CA ARG A 451 -48.51 13.26 39.79
C ARG A 451 -49.56 12.16 39.65
N ARG A 452 -49.18 10.98 39.15
CA ARG A 452 -50.05 9.80 39.06
C ARG A 452 -50.38 9.27 40.44
N PHE A 453 -49.37 9.07 41.29
CA PHE A 453 -49.60 8.66 42.68
C PHE A 453 -50.43 9.70 43.46
N GLU A 454 -50.27 11.00 43.18
CA GLU A 454 -51.13 12.05 43.73
C GLU A 454 -52.60 11.90 43.30
N MET A 455 -52.87 11.62 42.01
CA MET A 455 -54.24 11.37 41.54
C MET A 455 -54.82 10.03 42.00
N ASP A 456 -54.03 8.96 42.07
CA ASP A 456 -54.47 7.67 42.61
C ASP A 456 -54.94 7.83 44.07
N ILE A 457 -54.22 8.65 44.86
CA ILE A 457 -54.61 9.01 46.23
C ILE A 457 -55.87 9.90 46.24
N GLU A 458 -55.98 10.93 45.39
CA GLU A 458 -57.16 11.79 45.37
C GLU A 458 -58.41 11.01 44.92
N SER A 459 -58.31 10.11 43.94
CA SER A 459 -59.41 9.21 43.55
C SER A 459 -59.85 8.34 44.73
N CYS A 460 -58.92 7.68 45.43
CA CYS A 460 -59.25 6.87 46.61
C CYS A 460 -60.00 7.67 47.69
N VAL A 461 -59.58 8.92 47.93
CA VAL A 461 -60.24 9.82 48.91
C VAL A 461 -61.62 10.27 48.43
N VAL A 462 -61.79 10.54 47.14
CA VAL A 462 -63.08 10.93 46.56
C VAL A 462 -64.06 9.75 46.47
N ASP A 463 -63.58 8.53 46.20
CA ASP A 463 -64.36 7.30 46.24
C ASP A 463 -64.75 6.91 47.68
N GLU A 464 -63.85 7.05 48.65
CA GLU A 464 -64.18 6.88 50.08
C GLU A 464 -65.20 7.95 50.54
N ALA A 465 -65.08 9.19 50.08
CA ALA A 465 -66.07 10.24 50.35
C ALA A 465 -67.43 9.95 49.69
N ARG A 466 -67.46 9.45 48.45
CA ARG A 466 -68.68 9.03 47.72
C ARG A 466 -69.37 7.86 48.43
N GLY A 467 -68.60 6.83 48.81
CA GLY A 467 -69.10 5.69 49.59
C GLY A 467 -69.58 6.09 50.99
N GLY A 468 -68.84 6.97 51.66
CA GLY A 468 -69.22 7.56 52.96
C GLY A 468 -70.52 8.36 52.88
N LEU A 469 -70.71 9.15 51.82
CA LEU A 469 -71.95 9.90 51.57
C LEU A 469 -73.12 8.94 51.35
N SER A 470 -72.96 7.90 50.51
CA SER A 470 -74.00 6.89 50.30
C SER A 470 -74.41 6.20 51.61
N ASN A 471 -73.41 5.72 52.37
CA ASN A 471 -73.65 5.07 53.67
C ASN A 471 -74.33 6.00 54.70
N SER A 472 -74.07 7.32 54.61
CA SER A 472 -74.70 8.34 55.44
C SER A 472 -76.14 8.61 55.03
N ILE A 473 -76.43 8.73 53.71
CA ILE A 473 -77.78 8.86 53.16
C ILE A 473 -78.65 7.69 53.61
N ASP A 474 -78.15 6.46 53.49
CA ASP A 474 -78.91 5.28 53.89
C ASP A 474 -79.18 5.25 55.40
N GLN A 475 -78.17 5.49 56.24
CA GLN A 475 -78.36 5.55 57.71
C GLN A 475 -79.33 6.66 58.14
N MET A 476 -79.24 7.86 57.54
CA MET A 476 -80.14 8.97 57.87
C MET A 476 -81.57 8.72 57.41
N THR A 477 -81.78 8.07 56.26
CA THR A 477 -83.11 7.79 55.73
C THR A 477 -83.74 6.50 56.24
N GLU A 478 -82.98 5.61 56.89
CA GLU A 478 -83.49 4.34 57.43
C GLU A 478 -84.56 4.53 58.53
N ASN A 479 -84.39 5.53 59.41
CA ASN A 479 -85.42 5.83 60.43
C ASN A 479 -86.72 6.30 59.79
N ASP A 480 -86.65 7.25 58.86
CA ASP A 480 -87.82 7.81 58.17
C ASP A 480 -88.51 6.75 57.27
N ARG A 481 -87.74 5.85 56.64
CA ARG A 481 -88.27 4.69 55.90
C ARG A 481 -89.04 3.74 56.83
N ASN A 482 -88.48 3.40 57.99
CA ASN A 482 -89.14 2.52 58.96
C ASN A 482 -90.39 3.17 59.60
N GLU A 483 -90.32 4.45 59.96
CA GLU A 483 -91.49 5.20 60.44
C GLU A 483 -92.61 5.24 59.38
N LYS A 484 -92.28 5.52 58.12
CA LYS A 484 -93.24 5.46 56.99
C LYS A 484 -93.91 4.09 56.86
N VAL A 485 -93.16 2.99 57.00
CA VAL A 485 -93.71 1.62 56.96
C VAL A 485 -94.60 1.32 58.17
N ILE A 486 -94.27 1.83 59.36
CA ILE A 486 -95.08 1.67 60.57
C ILE A 486 -96.37 2.51 60.50
N LEU A 487 -96.29 3.74 59.99
CA LEU A 487 -97.45 4.62 59.79
C LEU A 487 -98.40 4.07 58.73
N SER A 488 -97.90 3.49 57.62
CA SER A 488 -98.73 2.78 56.64
C SER A 488 -99.54 1.65 57.29
N LYS A 489 -98.87 0.78 58.08
CA LYS A 489 -99.51 -0.33 58.80
C LYS A 489 -100.51 0.13 59.87
N LYS A 490 -100.34 1.33 60.44
CA LYS A 490 -101.35 1.99 61.28
C LYS A 490 -102.54 2.50 60.47
N GLY A 491 -102.31 3.03 59.27
CA GLY A 491 -103.37 3.40 58.33
C GLY A 491 -104.29 2.22 58.00
N ASP A 492 -103.70 1.05 57.67
CA ASP A 492 -104.43 -0.19 57.37
C ASP A 492 -105.26 -0.76 58.54
N ALA A 493 -104.92 -0.36 59.78
CA ALA A 493 -105.69 -0.67 60.98
C ALA A 493 -106.81 0.36 61.21
N LEU A 494 -106.49 1.66 61.17
CA LEU A 494 -107.42 2.76 61.36
C LEU A 494 -108.51 2.82 60.29
N ALA A 495 -108.22 2.37 59.06
CA ALA A 495 -109.20 2.21 57.98
C ALA A 495 -110.39 1.29 58.34
N LYS A 496 -110.27 0.45 59.38
CA LYS A 496 -111.34 -0.44 59.88
C LYS A 496 -112.12 0.17 61.06
N GLU A 497 -111.57 1.19 61.71
CA GLU A 497 -112.26 1.99 62.75
C GLU A 497 -112.97 3.22 62.14
N LEU A 498 -112.62 3.56 60.90
CA LEU A 498 -113.11 4.75 60.18
C LEU A 498 -114.64 4.78 60.00
N ASP A 499 -115.28 3.62 59.78
CA ASP A 499 -116.74 3.51 59.64
C ASP A 499 -117.48 3.85 60.94
N GLU A 500 -116.91 3.57 62.11
CA GLU A 500 -117.48 3.96 63.41
C GLU A 500 -117.16 5.43 63.76
N LEU A 501 -116.02 5.94 63.30
CA LEU A 501 -115.55 7.30 63.60
C LEU A 501 -116.23 8.41 62.79
N VAL A 502 -117.14 8.13 61.85
CA VAL A 502 -117.83 9.16 61.02
C VAL A 502 -118.54 10.23 61.86
N ALA A 503 -118.98 9.93 63.08
CA ALA A 503 -119.52 10.91 64.02
C ALA A 503 -118.44 11.79 64.69
N LEU A 504 -117.22 11.27 64.86
CA LEU A 504 -116.05 11.96 65.41
C LEU A 504 -115.26 12.72 64.33
N VAL A 505 -115.48 12.44 63.04
CA VAL A 505 -114.81 13.08 61.89
C VAL A 505 -114.77 14.60 62.03
N LYS A 506 -115.86 15.27 62.43
CA LYS A 506 -115.87 16.75 62.58
C LYS A 506 -115.00 17.30 63.71
N GLN A 507 -114.62 16.48 64.68
CA GLN A 507 -113.62 16.83 65.68
C GLN A 507 -112.20 16.45 65.21
N LYS A 508 -112.09 15.43 64.35
CA LYS A 508 -110.84 14.99 63.72
C LYS A 508 -110.42 15.84 62.52
N GLU A 509 -111.33 16.51 61.80
CA GLU A 509 -111.03 17.47 60.72
C GLU A 509 -110.00 18.53 61.19
N ALA A 510 -110.16 19.06 62.40
CA ALA A 510 -109.19 19.99 63.00
C ALA A 510 -107.83 19.35 63.36
N GLN A 511 -107.80 18.04 63.65
CA GLN A 511 -106.56 17.29 63.88
C GLN A 511 -105.94 16.74 62.59
N ILE A 512 -106.70 16.66 61.50
CA ILE A 512 -106.18 16.36 60.16
C ILE A 512 -105.39 17.58 59.67
N VAL A 513 -105.93 18.79 59.79
CA VAL A 513 -105.18 20.03 59.46
C VAL A 513 -103.88 20.15 60.28
N GLU A 514 -103.91 19.81 61.58
CA GLU A 514 -102.72 19.74 62.44
C GLU A 514 -101.70 18.68 61.93
N ASN A 515 -102.16 17.46 61.65
CA ASN A 515 -101.32 16.40 61.09
C ASN A 515 -100.76 16.77 59.70
N ASP A 516 -101.54 17.43 58.85
CA ASP A 516 -101.11 17.88 57.52
C ASP A 516 -100.02 18.96 57.64
N THR A 517 -100.09 19.85 58.64
CA THR A 517 -98.97 20.76 58.95
C THR A 517 -97.74 20.02 59.48
N GLN A 518 -97.89 18.94 60.26
CA GLN A 518 -96.77 18.13 60.72
C GLN A 518 -96.15 17.29 59.58
N ILE A 519 -96.96 16.80 58.64
CA ILE A 519 -96.51 16.15 57.40
C ILE A 519 -95.77 17.16 56.52
N GLN A 520 -96.30 18.36 56.31
CA GLN A 520 -95.58 19.42 55.58
C GLN A 520 -94.28 19.85 56.30
N GLU A 521 -94.22 19.81 57.63
CA GLU A 521 -92.96 20.04 58.36
C GLU A 521 -91.95 18.91 58.13
N VAL A 522 -92.40 17.64 58.11
CA VAL A 522 -91.57 16.48 57.72
C VAL A 522 -91.09 16.62 56.28
N GLU A 523 -91.98 16.87 55.31
CA GLU A 523 -91.65 17.03 53.89
C GLU A 523 -90.72 18.23 53.65
N LYS A 524 -90.87 19.32 54.41
CA LYS A 524 -89.96 20.47 54.36
C LYS A 524 -88.59 20.16 54.97
N ARG A 525 -88.53 19.34 56.04
CA ARG A 525 -87.25 18.83 56.56
C ARG A 525 -86.57 17.89 55.55
N ILE A 526 -87.31 16.96 54.95
CA ILE A 526 -86.82 16.07 53.90
C ILE A 526 -86.30 16.89 52.71
N SER A 527 -87.08 17.85 52.20
CA SER A 527 -86.68 18.70 51.06
C SER A 527 -85.42 19.50 51.36
N LYS A 528 -85.27 20.01 52.59
CA LYS A 528 -84.05 20.70 53.04
C LYS A 528 -82.85 19.76 53.04
N VAL A 529 -82.96 18.59 53.69
CA VAL A 529 -81.89 17.59 53.75
C VAL A 529 -81.51 17.11 52.35
N VAL A 530 -82.50 16.84 51.49
CA VAL A 530 -82.27 16.49 50.07
C VAL A 530 -81.50 17.59 49.35
N SER A 531 -81.83 18.88 49.53
CA SER A 531 -81.06 19.96 48.89
C SER A 531 -79.61 20.04 49.37
N GLU A 532 -79.35 19.80 50.67
CA GLU A 532 -78.00 19.80 51.26
C GLU A 532 -77.17 18.59 50.79
N PHE A 533 -77.81 17.42 50.61
CA PHE A 533 -77.19 16.25 49.97
C PHE A 533 -77.00 16.43 48.45
N GLN A 534 -77.89 17.13 47.76
CA GLN A 534 -77.83 17.30 46.31
C GLN A 534 -76.75 18.33 45.90
N GLU A 535 -76.50 19.34 46.75
CA GLU A 535 -75.34 20.24 46.63
C GLU A 535 -74.02 19.48 46.83
N THR A 536 -73.90 18.68 47.89
CA THR A 536 -72.67 17.90 48.17
C THR A 536 -72.43 16.78 47.16
N GLN A 537 -73.47 16.10 46.67
CA GLN A 537 -73.39 15.15 45.56
C GLN A 537 -72.88 15.84 44.28
N SER A 538 -73.42 17.02 43.94
CA SER A 538 -73.00 17.77 42.75
C SER A 538 -71.52 18.19 42.84
N ALA A 539 -71.03 18.54 44.03
CA ALA A 539 -69.62 18.87 44.25
C ALA A 539 -68.69 17.64 44.12
N ILE A 540 -69.13 16.46 44.59
CA ILE A 540 -68.37 15.21 44.42
C ILE A 540 -68.36 14.77 42.95
N ASP A 541 -69.49 14.84 42.25
CA ASP A 541 -69.57 14.48 40.83
C ASP A 541 -68.78 15.44 39.93
N ALA A 542 -68.80 16.74 40.21
CA ALA A 542 -67.93 17.71 39.54
C ALA A 542 -66.44 17.33 39.71
N ARG A 543 -66.00 17.07 40.94
CA ARG A 543 -64.61 16.67 41.24
C ARG A 543 -64.20 15.35 40.59
N CYS A 544 -65.14 14.41 40.40
CA CYS A 544 -64.88 13.17 39.66
C CYS A 544 -64.71 13.41 38.16
N ASN A 545 -65.51 14.31 37.57
CA ASN A 545 -65.32 14.71 36.17
C ASN A 545 -63.98 15.44 35.98
N ASP A 546 -63.60 16.31 36.92
CA ASP A 546 -62.31 17.02 36.90
C ASP A 546 -61.13 16.03 37.01
N LEU A 547 -61.21 15.04 37.91
CA LEU A 547 -60.23 13.94 38.02
C LEU A 547 -60.17 13.11 36.74
N GLN A 548 -61.31 12.79 36.12
CA GLN A 548 -61.34 12.00 34.88
C GLN A 548 -60.72 12.76 33.70
N LEU A 549 -60.92 14.09 33.61
CA LEU A 549 -60.24 14.94 32.64
C LEU A 549 -58.73 15.02 32.91
N ALA A 550 -58.31 15.07 34.18
CA ALA A 550 -56.90 15.07 34.57
C ALA A 550 -56.21 13.72 34.28
N LEU A 551 -56.91 12.60 34.44
CA LEU A 551 -56.46 11.26 34.03
C LEU A 551 -56.26 11.19 32.51
N SER A 552 -57.25 11.55 31.70
CA SER A 552 -57.10 11.54 30.23
C SER A 552 -55.98 12.47 29.74
N LYS A 553 -55.75 13.59 30.43
CA LYS A 553 -54.60 14.47 30.15
C LYS A 553 -53.27 13.80 30.52
N MET A 554 -53.19 13.12 31.65
CA MET A 554 -52.01 12.35 32.06
C MET A 554 -51.70 11.19 31.11
N GLU A 555 -52.73 10.49 30.63
CA GLU A 555 -52.59 9.42 29.63
C GLU A 555 -51.93 10.00 28.35
N SER A 556 -52.41 11.15 27.85
CA SER A 556 -51.77 11.82 26.70
C SER A 556 -50.34 12.33 26.97
N GLU A 557 -50.04 12.84 28.17
CA GLU A 557 -48.66 13.18 28.56
C GLU A 557 -47.75 11.94 28.62
N GLY A 558 -48.31 10.76 28.93
CA GLY A 558 -47.60 9.48 28.92
C GLY A 558 -47.32 8.97 27.50
N GLU A 559 -48.28 9.11 26.58
CA GLU A 559 -48.10 8.80 25.15
C GLU A 559 -47.04 9.71 24.51
N ASP A 560 -47.06 11.01 24.79
CA ASP A 560 -46.03 11.98 24.35
C ASP A 560 -44.63 11.59 24.86
N LEU A 561 -44.50 11.15 26.11
CA LEU A 561 -43.22 10.70 26.67
C LEU A 561 -42.78 9.34 26.09
N PHE A 562 -43.70 8.42 25.81
CA PHE A 562 -43.37 7.17 25.12
C PHE A 562 -42.85 7.42 23.70
N GLN A 563 -43.50 8.31 22.95
CA GLN A 563 -43.06 8.70 21.61
C GLN A 563 -41.68 9.37 21.63
N LYS A 564 -41.40 10.25 22.60
CA LYS A 564 -40.05 10.82 22.79
C LYS A 564 -38.99 9.78 23.13
N LYS A 565 -39.31 8.74 23.90
CA LYS A 565 -38.36 7.65 24.18
C LYS A 565 -37.99 6.92 22.89
N LYS A 566 -38.99 6.64 22.05
CA LYS A 566 -38.80 6.03 20.73
C LYS A 566 -37.94 6.91 19.80
N GLU A 567 -38.13 8.23 19.80
CA GLU A 567 -37.31 9.19 19.03
C GLU A 567 -35.84 9.21 19.48
N ILE A 568 -35.57 9.12 20.79
CA ILE A 568 -34.20 9.00 21.32
C ILE A 568 -33.56 7.67 20.86
N ASP A 569 -34.27 6.55 20.97
CA ASP A 569 -33.74 5.24 20.61
C ASP A 569 -33.52 5.08 19.09
N GLU A 570 -34.39 5.68 18.26
CA GLU A 570 -34.20 5.79 16.81
C GLU A 570 -32.98 6.67 16.45
N SER A 571 -32.74 7.76 17.20
CA SER A 571 -31.58 8.63 17.02
C SER A 571 -30.26 7.94 17.37
N VAL A 572 -30.22 7.13 18.43
CA VAL A 572 -29.07 6.28 18.76
C VAL A 572 -28.81 5.27 17.64
N SER A 573 -29.83 4.55 17.19
CA SER A 573 -29.67 3.53 16.13
C SER A 573 -29.17 4.13 14.81
N LEU A 574 -29.62 5.33 14.45
CA LEU A 574 -29.14 6.05 13.29
C LEU A 574 -27.68 6.50 13.43
N ALA A 575 -27.26 6.94 14.62
CA ALA A 575 -25.86 7.29 14.89
C ALA A 575 -24.93 6.07 14.87
N GLU A 576 -25.37 4.92 15.43
CA GLU A 576 -24.65 3.65 15.36
C GLU A 576 -24.47 3.17 13.91
N GLN A 577 -25.52 3.28 13.08
CA GLN A 577 -25.45 2.98 11.65
C GLN A 577 -24.46 3.91 10.93
N LYS A 578 -24.55 5.23 11.17
CA LYS A 578 -23.65 6.25 10.58
C LYS A 578 -22.18 5.99 10.98
N SER A 579 -21.90 5.72 12.25
CA SER A 579 -20.55 5.39 12.75
C SER A 579 -20.02 4.08 12.14
N SER A 580 -20.86 3.05 12.08
CA SER A 580 -20.47 1.74 11.54
C SER A 580 -20.10 1.82 10.05
N ARG A 581 -20.87 2.57 9.25
CA ARG A 581 -20.56 2.81 7.83
C ARG A 581 -19.25 3.58 7.64
N VAL A 582 -18.97 4.58 8.48
CA VAL A 582 -17.68 5.32 8.41
C VAL A 582 -16.50 4.44 8.85
N LYS A 583 -16.67 3.55 9.82
CA LYS A 583 -15.66 2.55 10.21
C LYS A 583 -15.36 1.53 9.11
N GLU A 584 -16.37 1.11 8.35
CA GLU A 584 -16.20 0.24 7.18
C GLU A 584 -15.34 0.93 6.10
N LEU A 585 -15.62 2.21 5.80
CA LEU A 585 -14.82 3.02 4.87
C LEU A 585 -13.38 3.22 5.35
N ALA A 586 -13.17 3.40 6.65
CA ALA A 586 -11.85 3.45 7.24
C ALA A 586 -11.08 2.13 7.05
N HIS A 587 -11.71 1.00 7.35
CA HIS A 587 -11.12 -0.34 7.20
C HIS A 587 -10.72 -0.63 5.75
N VAL A 588 -11.62 -0.40 4.79
CA VAL A 588 -11.34 -0.60 3.36
C VAL A 588 -10.19 0.28 2.88
N SER A 589 -10.14 1.54 3.33
CA SER A 589 -9.01 2.44 3.03
C SER A 589 -7.70 2.02 3.69
N LEU A 590 -7.72 1.27 4.79
CA LEU A 590 -6.53 0.69 5.40
C LEU A 590 -6.04 -0.54 4.63
N GLU A 591 -6.95 -1.43 4.23
CA GLU A 591 -6.64 -2.60 3.39
C GLU A 591 -6.09 -2.18 2.01
N GLU A 592 -6.65 -1.13 1.40
CA GLU A 592 -6.11 -0.50 0.18
C GLU A 592 -4.68 0.06 0.41
N ALA A 593 -4.40 0.63 1.58
CA ALA A 593 -3.06 1.14 1.91
C ALA A 593 -2.04 0.03 2.19
N GLU A 594 -2.42 -1.03 2.91
CA GLU A 594 -1.55 -2.17 3.22
C GLU A 594 -1.21 -2.97 1.95
N THR A 595 -2.20 -3.22 1.10
CA THR A 595 -1.97 -3.88 -0.19
C THR A 595 -1.10 -3.02 -1.12
N CYS A 596 -1.30 -1.69 -1.16
CA CYS A 596 -0.42 -0.79 -1.92
C CYS A 596 1.02 -0.77 -1.36
N HIS A 597 1.19 -0.76 -0.03
CA HIS A 597 2.50 -0.82 0.63
C HIS A 597 3.29 -2.08 0.26
N ASP A 598 2.66 -3.25 0.27
CA ASP A 598 3.31 -4.51 -0.10
C ASP A 598 3.70 -4.56 -1.58
N LEU A 599 2.95 -3.86 -2.45
CA LEU A 599 3.28 -3.70 -3.87
C LEU A 599 4.45 -2.74 -4.08
N VAL A 600 4.51 -1.62 -3.35
CA VAL A 600 5.69 -0.73 -3.28
C VAL A 600 6.93 -1.53 -2.85
N ALA A 601 6.83 -2.31 -1.78
CA ALA A 601 7.93 -3.12 -1.28
C ALA A 601 8.42 -4.13 -2.33
N GLN A 602 7.51 -4.78 -3.06
CA GLN A 602 7.86 -5.65 -4.19
C GLN A 602 8.55 -4.88 -5.33
N ARG A 603 8.01 -3.73 -5.75
CA ARG A 603 8.62 -2.92 -6.82
C ARG A 603 10.00 -2.39 -6.45
N LYS A 604 10.21 -1.89 -5.23
CA LYS A 604 11.54 -1.48 -4.72
C LYS A 604 12.54 -2.62 -4.71
N ASN A 605 12.14 -3.81 -4.26
CA ASN A 605 12.99 -4.99 -4.33
C ASN A 605 13.42 -5.30 -5.77
N VAL A 606 12.49 -5.35 -6.73
CA VAL A 606 12.85 -5.67 -8.13
C VAL A 606 13.66 -4.54 -8.79
N ALA A 607 13.33 -3.27 -8.55
CA ALA A 607 14.11 -2.12 -9.02
C ALA A 607 15.59 -2.22 -8.60
N SER A 608 15.85 -2.63 -7.36
CA SER A 608 17.22 -2.83 -6.87
C SER A 608 18.00 -3.92 -7.62
N TYR A 609 17.33 -4.99 -8.07
CA TYR A 609 17.95 -6.03 -8.91
C TYR A 609 18.23 -5.53 -10.34
N VAL A 610 17.34 -4.72 -10.91
CA VAL A 610 17.53 -4.11 -12.25
C VAL A 610 18.75 -3.17 -12.24
N LEU A 611 18.78 -2.23 -11.28
CA LEU A 611 19.90 -1.30 -11.10
C LEU A 611 21.23 -2.04 -10.88
N LYS A 612 21.25 -3.03 -9.98
CA LYS A 612 22.45 -3.86 -9.75
C LYS A 612 22.89 -4.59 -11.01
N SER A 613 21.97 -5.19 -11.76
CA SER A 613 22.28 -5.92 -13.00
C SER A 613 22.86 -5.00 -14.08
N ARG A 614 22.40 -3.75 -14.17
CA ARG A 614 23.00 -2.73 -15.06
C ARG A 614 24.41 -2.35 -14.59
N ASP A 615 24.59 -2.04 -13.31
CA ASP A 615 25.88 -1.61 -12.78
C ASP A 615 26.93 -2.73 -12.84
N ASP A 616 26.50 -3.99 -12.66
CA ASP A 616 27.31 -5.19 -12.90
C ASP A 616 27.67 -5.31 -14.40
N LYS A 617 26.71 -5.17 -15.34
CA LYS A 617 26.95 -5.14 -16.81
C LYS A 617 28.00 -4.08 -17.20
N VAL A 618 27.85 -2.84 -16.71
CA VAL A 618 28.74 -1.72 -17.02
C VAL A 618 30.13 -1.91 -16.43
N ARG A 619 30.22 -2.39 -15.18
CA ARG A 619 31.51 -2.74 -14.55
C ARG A 619 32.26 -3.82 -15.36
N LEU A 620 31.55 -4.86 -15.78
CA LEU A 620 32.12 -5.98 -16.53
C LEU A 620 32.60 -5.56 -17.92
N ALA A 621 31.82 -4.74 -18.64
CA ALA A 621 32.23 -4.16 -19.92
C ALA A 621 33.53 -3.35 -19.79
N LYS A 622 33.63 -2.51 -18.75
CA LYS A 622 34.84 -1.72 -18.47
C LYS A 622 36.06 -2.57 -18.10
N THR A 623 35.87 -3.72 -17.46
CA THR A 623 36.97 -4.67 -17.24
C THR A 623 37.37 -5.41 -18.51
N GLU A 624 36.43 -5.79 -19.38
CA GLU A 624 36.70 -6.41 -20.69
C GLU A 624 37.49 -5.46 -21.60
N GLU A 625 37.10 -4.18 -21.66
CA GLU A 625 37.81 -3.11 -22.38
C GLU A 625 39.26 -2.97 -21.88
N LYS A 626 39.46 -2.75 -20.57
CA LYS A 626 40.79 -2.59 -19.97
C LYS A 626 41.71 -3.80 -20.19
N MET A 627 41.19 -5.03 -20.08
CA MET A 627 42.01 -6.21 -20.36
C MET A 627 42.35 -6.33 -21.85
N SER A 628 41.45 -5.89 -22.74
CA SER A 628 41.71 -5.84 -24.19
C SER A 628 42.83 -4.85 -24.55
N GLU A 629 42.87 -3.69 -23.90
CA GLU A 629 44.00 -2.74 -23.99
C GLU A 629 45.33 -3.37 -23.51
N GLU A 630 45.33 -4.03 -22.35
CA GLU A 630 46.51 -4.73 -21.81
C GLU A 630 47.01 -5.81 -22.78
N ILE A 631 46.12 -6.61 -23.38
CA ILE A 631 46.46 -7.62 -24.39
C ILE A 631 47.06 -6.98 -25.65
N GLN A 632 46.50 -5.87 -26.15
CA GLN A 632 47.02 -5.19 -27.33
C GLN A 632 48.43 -4.64 -27.09
N ILE A 633 48.70 -4.07 -25.91
CA ILE A 633 50.01 -3.59 -25.50
C ILE A 633 51.02 -4.75 -25.45
N LEU A 634 50.66 -5.90 -24.86
CA LEU A 634 51.53 -7.07 -24.79
C LEU A 634 51.86 -7.63 -26.18
N ARG A 635 50.86 -7.75 -27.06
CA ARG A 635 51.07 -8.18 -28.46
C ARG A 635 51.98 -7.23 -29.24
N GLN A 636 51.89 -5.92 -29.01
CA GLN A 636 52.82 -4.95 -29.59
C GLN A 636 54.26 -5.11 -29.05
N GLN A 637 54.42 -5.40 -27.74
CA GLN A 637 55.73 -5.67 -27.16
C GLN A 637 56.36 -6.96 -27.69
N ILE A 638 55.58 -8.05 -27.81
CA ILE A 638 56.01 -9.31 -28.44
C ILE A 638 56.49 -9.07 -29.87
N SER A 639 55.73 -8.28 -30.64
CA SER A 639 56.05 -7.98 -32.04
C SER A 639 57.33 -7.15 -32.17
N SER A 640 57.52 -6.15 -31.31
CA SER A 640 58.77 -5.37 -31.20
C SER A 640 59.97 -6.25 -30.83
N ALA A 641 59.83 -7.09 -29.81
CA ALA A 641 60.88 -8.00 -29.37
C ALA A 641 61.28 -9.02 -30.45
N ARG A 642 60.33 -9.53 -31.24
CA ARG A 642 60.59 -10.40 -32.40
C ARG A 642 61.38 -9.69 -33.50
N SER A 643 61.18 -8.39 -33.73
CA SER A 643 62.01 -7.59 -34.65
C SER A 643 63.46 -7.50 -34.16
N SER A 644 63.67 -7.15 -32.89
CA SER A 644 65.02 -7.11 -32.30
C SER A 644 65.72 -8.47 -32.30
N LEU A 645 64.99 -9.56 -32.10
CA LEU A 645 65.50 -10.93 -32.21
C LEU A 645 65.97 -11.25 -33.64
N GLN A 646 65.24 -10.81 -34.66
CA GLN A 646 65.64 -10.97 -36.06
C GLN A 646 66.89 -10.14 -36.41
N GLU A 647 66.95 -8.89 -35.96
CA GLU A 647 68.13 -8.02 -36.14
C GLU A 647 69.38 -8.63 -35.49
N LEU A 648 69.31 -9.03 -34.23
CA LEU A 648 70.43 -9.67 -33.52
C LEU A 648 70.82 -11.02 -34.14
N SER A 649 69.86 -11.80 -34.64
CA SER A 649 70.14 -13.05 -35.35
C SER A 649 70.90 -12.80 -36.67
N SER A 650 70.62 -11.71 -37.37
CA SER A 650 71.39 -11.31 -38.56
C SER A 650 72.80 -10.83 -38.21
N SER A 651 72.94 -10.07 -37.12
CA SER A 651 74.24 -9.65 -36.57
C SER A 651 75.09 -10.86 -36.16
N ARG A 652 74.50 -11.82 -35.44
CA ARG A 652 75.11 -13.09 -35.05
C ARG A 652 75.71 -13.84 -36.24
N ALA A 653 74.96 -13.95 -37.34
CA ALA A 653 75.44 -14.60 -38.56
C ALA A 653 76.65 -13.86 -39.17
N SER A 654 76.59 -12.52 -39.30
CA SER A 654 77.71 -11.72 -39.80
C SER A 654 78.97 -11.89 -38.94
N ILE A 655 78.83 -11.89 -37.61
CA ILE A 655 79.94 -12.10 -36.67
C ILE A 655 80.52 -13.52 -36.80
N GLN A 656 79.67 -14.53 -36.99
CA GLN A 656 80.12 -15.91 -37.20
C GLN A 656 80.91 -16.08 -38.51
N ASP A 657 80.50 -15.42 -39.59
CA ASP A 657 81.25 -15.39 -40.86
C ASP A 657 82.58 -14.63 -40.72
N GLU A 658 82.62 -13.49 -40.02
CA GLU A 658 83.87 -12.77 -39.70
C GLU A 658 84.84 -13.65 -38.89
N ILE A 659 84.35 -14.31 -37.82
CA ILE A 659 85.14 -15.26 -37.01
C ILE A 659 85.68 -16.40 -37.87
N ALA A 660 84.89 -16.92 -38.83
CA ALA A 660 85.32 -17.99 -39.74
C ALA A 660 86.43 -17.52 -40.69
N LEU A 661 86.31 -16.31 -41.25
CA LEU A 661 87.32 -15.70 -42.14
C LEU A 661 88.62 -15.40 -41.38
N LEU A 662 88.55 -14.82 -40.19
CA LEU A 662 89.71 -14.56 -39.33
C LEU A 662 90.42 -15.88 -38.95
N LYS A 663 89.66 -16.90 -38.56
CA LYS A 663 90.17 -18.26 -38.26
C LYS A 663 90.82 -18.90 -39.49
N GLN A 664 90.25 -18.72 -40.69
CA GLN A 664 90.85 -19.16 -41.94
C GLN A 664 92.20 -18.46 -42.18
N ARG A 665 92.27 -17.14 -41.97
CA ARG A 665 93.51 -16.35 -42.12
C ARG A 665 94.60 -16.79 -41.15
N ILE A 666 94.28 -17.00 -39.87
CA ILE A 666 95.21 -17.57 -38.87
C ILE A 666 95.73 -18.93 -39.36
N SER A 667 94.85 -19.82 -39.83
CA SER A 667 95.23 -21.15 -40.34
C SER A 667 96.09 -21.14 -41.61
N PHE A 668 96.09 -20.03 -42.37
CA PHE A 668 97.00 -19.81 -43.49
C PHE A 668 98.38 -19.36 -42.99
N ILE A 669 98.43 -18.40 -42.06
CA ILE A 669 99.69 -17.90 -41.49
C ILE A 669 100.43 -19.02 -40.74
N ASP A 670 99.70 -19.87 -40.00
CA ASP A 670 100.27 -21.03 -39.29
C ASP A 670 100.91 -22.08 -40.22
N LYS A 671 100.50 -22.13 -41.49
CA LYS A 671 101.15 -22.97 -42.52
C LYS A 671 102.34 -22.24 -43.15
N ARG A 672 102.17 -20.97 -43.52
CA ARG A 672 103.20 -20.19 -44.24
C ARG A 672 104.38 -19.78 -43.37
N GLY A 673 104.19 -19.58 -42.06
CA GLY A 673 105.27 -19.23 -41.13
C GLY A 673 106.39 -20.27 -41.07
N PRO A 674 106.09 -21.57 -40.82
CA PRO A 674 107.07 -22.66 -40.89
C PRO A 674 107.75 -22.81 -42.26
N GLU A 675 107.03 -22.59 -43.37
CA GLU A 675 107.60 -22.60 -44.72
C GLU A 675 108.65 -21.48 -44.89
N LEU A 676 108.30 -20.23 -44.57
CA LEU A 676 109.24 -19.10 -44.60
C LEU A 676 110.44 -19.32 -43.67
N GLU A 677 110.23 -19.91 -42.50
CA GLU A 677 111.31 -20.26 -41.58
C GLU A 677 112.25 -21.33 -42.15
N ALA A 678 111.75 -22.24 -42.99
CA ALA A 678 112.55 -23.21 -43.74
C ALA A 678 113.25 -22.58 -44.96
N GLU A 679 112.54 -21.77 -45.76
CA GLU A 679 113.10 -21.00 -46.89
C GLU A 679 114.25 -20.09 -46.42
N LYS A 680 114.09 -19.40 -45.29
CA LYS A 680 115.14 -18.60 -44.62
C LYS A 680 116.38 -19.43 -44.31
N LYS A 681 116.20 -20.64 -43.77
CA LYS A 681 117.31 -21.57 -43.44
C LYS A 681 118.03 -22.06 -44.69
N VAL A 682 117.30 -22.36 -45.77
CA VAL A 682 117.88 -22.72 -47.08
C VAL A 682 118.66 -21.54 -47.69
N ALA A 683 118.08 -20.33 -47.71
CA ALA A 683 118.75 -19.14 -48.21
C ALA A 683 120.03 -18.79 -47.41
N ALA A 684 119.99 -18.95 -46.08
CA ALA A 684 121.14 -18.76 -45.21
C ALA A 684 122.22 -19.83 -45.41
N ALA A 685 121.84 -21.11 -45.58
CA ALA A 685 122.76 -22.20 -45.91
C ALA A 685 123.44 -21.99 -47.27
N ALA A 686 122.70 -21.47 -48.26
CA ALA A 686 123.22 -21.01 -49.55
C ALA A 686 124.05 -19.70 -49.47
N ARG A 687 124.28 -19.15 -48.26
CA ARG A 687 124.99 -17.89 -47.99
C ARG A 687 124.37 -16.64 -48.63
N ASN A 688 123.11 -16.71 -49.06
CA ASN A 688 122.36 -15.55 -49.57
C ASN A 688 121.72 -14.78 -48.41
N PHE A 689 122.56 -14.09 -47.63
CA PHE A 689 122.13 -13.36 -46.42
C PHE A 689 121.14 -12.22 -46.70
N LYS A 690 121.13 -11.65 -47.92
CA LYS A 690 120.14 -10.63 -48.30
C LYS A 690 118.73 -11.24 -48.39
N GLU A 691 118.61 -12.37 -49.07
CA GLU A 691 117.33 -13.07 -49.22
C GLU A 691 116.88 -13.69 -47.88
N ALA A 692 117.79 -14.27 -47.11
CA ALA A 692 117.48 -14.71 -45.74
C ALA A 692 116.99 -13.55 -44.84
N GLY A 693 117.55 -12.34 -45.01
CA GLY A 693 117.08 -11.13 -44.32
C GLY A 693 115.69 -10.67 -44.78
N ARG A 694 115.40 -10.75 -46.09
CA ARG A 694 114.09 -10.45 -46.68
C ARG A 694 113.01 -11.40 -46.15
N ILE A 695 113.28 -12.71 -46.19
CA ILE A 695 112.38 -13.76 -45.69
C ILE A 695 112.20 -13.63 -44.17
N ALA A 696 113.23 -13.26 -43.41
CA ALA A 696 113.10 -12.98 -41.97
C ALA A 696 112.18 -11.80 -41.66
N ALA A 697 112.22 -10.74 -42.49
CA ALA A 697 111.30 -9.60 -42.36
C ALA A 697 109.86 -9.98 -42.74
N GLU A 698 109.67 -10.78 -43.80
CA GLU A 698 108.38 -11.31 -44.22
C GLU A 698 107.75 -12.20 -43.12
N ALA A 699 108.52 -13.14 -42.56
CA ALA A 699 108.08 -13.99 -41.45
C ALA A 699 107.73 -13.18 -40.19
N LYS A 700 108.51 -12.13 -39.87
CA LYS A 700 108.18 -11.24 -38.74
C LYS A 700 106.91 -10.41 -39.00
N ALA A 701 106.71 -9.93 -40.22
CA ALA A 701 105.50 -9.20 -40.60
C ALA A 701 104.26 -10.08 -40.47
N LEU A 702 104.33 -11.34 -40.95
CA LEU A 702 103.26 -12.32 -40.79
C LEU A 702 103.01 -12.73 -39.33
N SER A 703 104.03 -12.75 -38.46
CA SER A 703 103.83 -12.95 -37.02
C SER A 703 103.01 -11.83 -36.39
N LEU A 704 103.35 -10.57 -36.69
CA LEU A 704 102.60 -9.40 -36.20
C LEU A 704 101.18 -9.34 -36.81
N GLU A 705 101.04 -9.74 -38.07
CA GLU A 705 99.72 -9.90 -38.69
C GLU A 705 98.89 -10.97 -37.96
N LYS A 706 99.48 -12.13 -37.63
CA LYS A 706 98.80 -13.16 -36.82
C LYS A 706 98.39 -12.62 -35.45
N GLU A 707 99.28 -11.92 -34.75
CA GLU A 707 98.98 -11.32 -33.44
C GLU A 707 97.79 -10.33 -33.54
N THR A 708 97.72 -9.57 -34.64
CA THR A 708 96.60 -8.64 -34.90
C THR A 708 95.30 -9.38 -35.21
N VAL A 709 95.32 -10.30 -36.18
CA VAL A 709 94.15 -11.10 -36.61
C VAL A 709 93.64 -12.00 -35.48
N GLN A 710 94.53 -12.48 -34.60
CA GLN A 710 94.15 -13.23 -33.41
C GLN A 710 93.44 -12.34 -32.38
N ALA A 711 93.91 -11.11 -32.12
CA ALA A 711 93.21 -10.19 -31.23
C ALA A 711 91.83 -9.77 -31.80
N GLU A 712 91.71 -9.63 -33.12
CA GLU A 712 90.42 -9.41 -33.80
C GLU A 712 89.49 -10.63 -33.69
N TRP A 713 90.03 -11.84 -33.80
CA TRP A 713 89.29 -13.10 -33.64
C TRP A 713 88.79 -13.32 -32.20
N GLU A 714 89.64 -13.07 -31.20
CA GLU A 714 89.27 -13.13 -29.77
C GLU A 714 88.19 -12.07 -29.44
N LYS A 715 88.33 -10.84 -29.95
CA LYS A 715 87.30 -9.80 -29.84
C LYS A 715 85.99 -10.21 -30.52
N GLY A 716 86.06 -10.85 -31.69
CA GLY A 716 84.89 -11.36 -32.41
C GLY A 716 84.11 -12.38 -31.59
N ILE A 717 84.80 -13.31 -30.92
CA ILE A 717 84.19 -14.31 -30.04
C ILE A 717 83.45 -13.63 -28.88
N SER A 718 84.07 -12.72 -28.15
CA SER A 718 83.37 -12.04 -27.03
C SER A 718 82.26 -11.10 -27.48
N HIS A 719 82.26 -10.64 -28.74
CA HIS A 719 81.11 -9.95 -29.32
C HIS A 719 79.97 -10.94 -29.63
N LEU A 720 80.29 -12.12 -30.16
CA LEU A 720 79.32 -13.19 -30.41
C LEU A 720 78.67 -13.68 -29.11
N GLU A 721 79.46 -13.94 -28.07
CA GLU A 721 78.97 -14.34 -26.73
C GLU A 721 77.94 -13.34 -26.19
N LYS A 722 78.22 -12.04 -26.30
CA LYS A 722 77.31 -10.96 -25.89
C LYS A 722 76.03 -10.90 -26.73
N VAL A 723 76.11 -11.10 -28.05
CA VAL A 723 74.91 -11.14 -28.92
C VAL A 723 74.07 -12.38 -28.64
N GLU A 724 74.69 -13.51 -28.30
CA GLU A 724 73.97 -14.74 -27.92
C GLU A 724 73.29 -14.62 -26.54
N GLU A 725 73.89 -13.89 -25.59
CA GLU A 725 73.26 -13.48 -24.33
C GLU A 725 72.06 -12.55 -24.56
N GLU A 726 72.19 -11.52 -25.41
CA GLU A 726 71.10 -10.59 -25.74
C GLU A 726 69.93 -11.28 -26.46
N ILE A 727 70.23 -12.26 -27.34
CA ILE A 727 69.23 -13.14 -27.97
C ILE A 727 68.47 -13.96 -26.93
N GLY A 728 69.16 -14.55 -25.95
CA GLY A 728 68.53 -15.31 -24.86
C GLY A 728 67.53 -14.46 -24.06
N ASN A 729 68.00 -13.31 -23.56
CA ASN A 729 67.17 -12.37 -22.79
C ASN A 729 65.91 -11.89 -23.55
N ILE A 730 65.99 -11.78 -24.88
CA ILE A 730 64.84 -11.39 -25.72
C ILE A 730 63.88 -12.57 -25.94
N ILE A 731 64.38 -13.79 -26.09
CA ILE A 731 63.54 -15.01 -26.18
C ILE A 731 62.76 -15.22 -24.88
N ASP A 732 63.42 -15.10 -23.73
CA ASP A 732 62.78 -15.23 -22.42
C ASP A 732 61.68 -14.18 -22.23
N LYS A 733 61.97 -12.91 -22.56
CA LYS A 733 60.98 -11.82 -22.53
C LYS A 733 59.79 -12.02 -23.48
N ILE A 734 60.00 -12.65 -24.65
CA ILE A 734 58.91 -13.01 -25.55
C ILE A 734 58.00 -14.04 -24.88
N GLN A 735 58.56 -15.08 -24.25
CA GLN A 735 57.80 -16.12 -23.55
C GLN A 735 57.05 -15.57 -22.34
N GLU A 736 57.67 -14.71 -21.52
CA GLU A 736 57.02 -14.03 -20.40
C GLU A 736 55.79 -13.22 -20.85
N ASN A 737 55.94 -12.42 -21.92
CA ASN A 737 54.84 -11.63 -22.47
C ASN A 737 53.74 -12.48 -23.13
N GLU A 738 54.10 -13.62 -23.75
CA GLU A 738 53.12 -14.57 -24.32
C GLU A 738 52.28 -15.24 -23.22
N VAL A 739 52.92 -15.69 -22.12
CA VAL A 739 52.22 -16.24 -20.94
C VAL A 739 51.32 -15.19 -20.29
N LEU A 740 51.79 -13.95 -20.16
CA LEU A 740 50.99 -12.85 -19.60
C LEU A 740 49.81 -12.47 -20.51
N SER A 741 49.99 -12.48 -21.84
CA SER A 741 48.90 -12.28 -22.80
C SER A 741 47.82 -13.35 -22.67
N LEU A 742 48.20 -14.62 -22.52
CA LEU A 742 47.24 -15.73 -22.32
C LEU A 742 46.49 -15.61 -20.98
N SER A 743 47.15 -15.20 -19.90
CA SER A 743 46.48 -14.90 -18.62
C SER A 743 45.44 -13.80 -18.79
N LYS A 744 45.80 -12.73 -19.50
CA LYS A 744 44.93 -11.58 -19.73
C LYS A 744 43.76 -11.89 -20.66
N GLU A 745 43.97 -12.73 -21.67
CA GLU A 745 42.90 -13.26 -22.52
C GLU A 745 41.90 -14.10 -21.72
N ARG A 746 42.34 -14.84 -20.69
CA ARG A 746 41.45 -15.55 -19.76
C ARG A 746 40.70 -14.59 -18.83
N GLU A 747 41.37 -13.59 -18.26
CA GLU A 747 40.72 -12.53 -17.45
C GLU A 747 39.63 -11.79 -18.25
N ALA A 748 39.91 -11.42 -19.50
CA ALA A 748 38.94 -10.80 -20.40
C ALA A 748 37.77 -11.74 -20.73
N ALA A 749 38.04 -13.01 -21.01
CA ALA A 749 37.02 -14.00 -21.32
C ALA A 749 36.07 -14.28 -20.14
N ILE A 750 36.56 -14.25 -18.89
CA ILE A 750 35.73 -14.36 -17.69
C ILE A 750 34.77 -13.17 -17.59
N ALA A 751 35.30 -11.94 -17.64
CA ALA A 751 34.48 -10.72 -17.55
C ALA A 751 33.42 -10.65 -18.67
N ARG A 752 33.80 -11.02 -19.90
CA ARG A 752 32.91 -11.13 -21.05
C ARG A 752 31.83 -12.20 -20.83
N CYS A 753 32.19 -13.37 -20.32
CA CYS A 753 31.24 -14.46 -20.06
C CYS A 753 30.19 -14.07 -19.00
N GLU A 754 30.60 -13.42 -17.91
CA GLU A 754 29.66 -12.90 -16.90
C GLU A 754 28.73 -11.83 -17.51
N ARG A 755 29.28 -10.92 -18.32
CA ARG A 755 28.49 -9.90 -19.02
C ARG A 755 27.47 -10.50 -20.00
N LEU A 756 27.85 -11.54 -20.75
CA LEU A 756 26.98 -12.24 -21.68
C LEU A 756 25.82 -12.94 -20.96
N HIS A 757 26.05 -13.55 -19.79
CA HIS A 757 24.97 -14.11 -18.98
C HIS A 757 23.98 -13.03 -18.50
N LEU A 758 24.46 -11.83 -18.11
CA LEU A 758 23.58 -10.70 -17.77
C LEU A 758 22.81 -10.18 -19.00
N VAL A 759 23.44 -10.15 -20.18
CA VAL A 759 22.76 -9.81 -21.45
C VAL A 759 21.66 -10.82 -21.77
N ALA A 760 21.94 -12.13 -21.69
CA ALA A 760 20.94 -13.17 -21.94
C ALA A 760 19.79 -13.16 -20.91
N ALA A 761 20.09 -12.90 -19.64
CA ALA A 761 19.08 -12.74 -18.59
C ALA A 761 18.19 -11.51 -18.84
N THR A 762 18.79 -10.38 -19.24
CA THR A 762 18.06 -9.15 -19.60
C THR A 762 17.20 -9.37 -20.84
N ALA A 763 17.74 -9.96 -21.91
CA ALA A 763 16.99 -10.26 -23.14
C ALA A 763 15.78 -11.16 -22.89
N ARG A 764 15.90 -12.16 -21.99
CA ARG A 764 14.75 -12.97 -21.54
C ARG A 764 13.72 -12.20 -20.72
N ALA A 765 14.16 -11.30 -19.85
CA ALA A 765 13.26 -10.43 -19.09
C ALA A 765 12.43 -9.53 -20.02
N GLU A 766 13.07 -8.94 -21.03
CA GLU A 766 12.41 -8.12 -22.05
C GLU A 766 11.52 -8.94 -22.99
N ARG A 767 11.92 -10.18 -23.33
CA ARG A 767 11.09 -11.10 -24.09
C ARG A 767 9.75 -11.37 -23.41
N SER A 768 9.74 -11.54 -22.09
CA SER A 768 8.49 -11.70 -21.33
C SER A 768 7.59 -10.47 -21.47
N ALA A 769 8.15 -9.25 -21.45
CA ALA A 769 7.40 -8.01 -21.67
C ALA A 769 6.88 -7.87 -23.11
N ALA A 770 7.66 -8.29 -24.11
CA ALA A 770 7.23 -8.33 -25.50
C ALA A 770 6.03 -9.28 -25.68
N LEU A 771 6.05 -10.44 -25.02
CA LEU A 771 4.94 -11.41 -25.04
C LEU A 771 3.71 -10.91 -24.26
N GLU A 772 3.87 -10.26 -23.10
CA GLU A 772 2.79 -9.60 -22.36
C GLU A 772 2.13 -8.46 -23.17
N SER A 773 2.92 -7.72 -23.96
CA SER A 773 2.44 -6.69 -24.89
C SER A 773 2.05 -7.22 -26.28
N ALA A 774 1.97 -8.55 -26.44
CA ALA A 774 1.59 -9.26 -27.66
C ALA A 774 2.46 -9.00 -28.92
N ASP A 775 3.68 -8.46 -28.75
CA ASP A 775 4.67 -8.32 -29.82
C ASP A 775 5.54 -9.60 -29.89
N SER A 776 5.03 -10.63 -30.56
CA SER A 776 5.73 -11.89 -30.74
C SER A 776 6.98 -11.77 -31.62
N GLU A 777 7.02 -10.83 -32.57
CA GLU A 777 8.17 -10.60 -33.44
C GLU A 777 9.37 -10.09 -32.62
N GLU A 778 9.15 -9.10 -31.76
CA GLU A 778 10.16 -8.63 -30.81
C GLU A 778 10.54 -9.72 -29.79
N GLY A 779 9.56 -10.51 -29.33
CA GLY A 779 9.77 -11.62 -28.41
C GLY A 779 10.63 -12.77 -28.98
N ASP A 780 10.52 -13.06 -30.27
CA ASP A 780 11.34 -14.06 -30.96
C ASP A 780 12.74 -13.52 -31.27
N ILE A 781 12.88 -12.23 -31.62
CA ILE A 781 14.20 -11.59 -31.79
C ILE A 781 14.97 -11.56 -30.46
N LEU A 782 14.31 -11.21 -29.35
CA LEU A 782 14.91 -11.21 -28.01
C LEU A 782 15.25 -12.63 -27.52
N LEU A 783 14.60 -13.68 -28.04
CA LEU A 783 15.03 -15.06 -27.80
C LEU A 783 16.36 -15.36 -28.51
N LEU A 784 16.47 -14.98 -29.79
CA LEU A 784 17.70 -15.15 -30.58
C LEU A 784 18.88 -14.35 -29.99
N GLU A 785 18.65 -13.12 -29.51
CA GLU A 785 19.66 -12.34 -28.78
C GLU A 785 20.15 -13.09 -27.52
N ALA A 786 19.24 -13.68 -26.73
CA ALA A 786 19.60 -14.43 -25.53
C ALA A 786 20.35 -15.74 -25.83
N GLU A 787 19.91 -16.50 -26.84
CA GLU A 787 20.54 -17.76 -27.26
C GLU A 787 21.91 -17.55 -27.90
N ALA A 788 22.09 -16.47 -28.67
CA ALA A 788 23.39 -16.07 -29.21
C ALA A 788 24.37 -15.70 -28.10
N ALA A 789 23.96 -14.86 -27.15
CA ALA A 789 24.79 -14.48 -26.00
C ALA A 789 25.21 -15.69 -25.15
N GLU A 790 24.31 -16.67 -24.96
CA GLU A 790 24.67 -17.93 -24.29
C GLU A 790 25.55 -18.86 -25.13
N SER A 791 25.47 -18.84 -26.46
CA SER A 791 26.42 -19.61 -27.28
C SER A 791 27.81 -19.04 -27.17
N GLU A 792 27.94 -17.72 -27.30
CA GLU A 792 29.22 -17.04 -27.12
C GLU A 792 29.79 -17.27 -25.71
N ALA A 793 28.96 -17.23 -24.67
CA ALA A 793 29.38 -17.53 -23.29
C ALA A 793 29.87 -18.98 -23.13
N ARG A 794 29.16 -19.96 -23.71
CA ARG A 794 29.58 -21.38 -23.70
C ARG A 794 30.87 -21.61 -24.49
N GLU A 795 31.04 -20.94 -25.62
CA GLU A 795 32.25 -21.02 -26.45
C GLU A 795 33.46 -20.42 -25.71
N LEU A 796 33.31 -19.31 -24.99
CA LEU A 796 34.35 -18.73 -24.14
C LEU A 796 34.70 -19.64 -22.94
N GLN A 797 33.69 -20.22 -22.27
CA GLN A 797 33.89 -21.20 -21.19
C GLN A 797 34.69 -22.41 -21.67
N GLN A 798 34.35 -22.97 -22.83
CA GLN A 798 35.05 -24.11 -23.42
C GLN A 798 36.46 -23.74 -23.88
N LYS A 799 36.67 -22.56 -24.49
CA LYS A 799 37.97 -22.14 -25.03
C LYS A 799 39.02 -21.88 -23.95
N TYR A 800 38.61 -21.38 -22.78
CA TYR A 800 39.52 -20.96 -21.70
C TYR A 800 39.33 -21.77 -20.40
N GLU A 801 38.67 -22.92 -20.47
CA GLU A 801 38.39 -23.83 -19.34
C GLU A 801 37.87 -23.07 -18.11
N ILE A 802 36.80 -22.29 -18.28
CA ILE A 802 36.28 -21.39 -17.23
C ILE A 802 35.31 -22.14 -16.32
N GLU A 803 35.79 -22.57 -15.16
CA GLU A 803 34.94 -23.05 -14.06
C GLU A 803 34.25 -21.86 -13.36
N LEU A 804 33.00 -21.59 -13.72
CA LEU A 804 32.18 -20.54 -13.10
C LEU A 804 31.61 -21.00 -11.73
N GLU A 805 32.46 -20.96 -10.69
CA GLU A 805 32.07 -21.20 -9.29
C GLU A 805 31.14 -20.12 -8.66
N THR A 806 30.30 -19.44 -9.46
CA THR A 806 29.43 -18.34 -9.00
C THR A 806 28.07 -18.25 -9.70
N GLN A 807 27.40 -19.38 -9.97
CA GLN A 807 25.95 -19.39 -10.30
C GLN A 807 25.05 -18.85 -9.16
N ALA A 808 25.61 -18.42 -8.04
CA ALA A 808 24.92 -17.75 -6.93
C ALA A 808 24.69 -16.24 -7.15
N THR A 809 25.43 -15.58 -8.05
CA THR A 809 25.47 -14.10 -8.13
C THR A 809 24.47 -13.50 -9.13
N ILE A 810 24.11 -14.24 -10.17
CA ILE A 810 23.16 -13.80 -11.22
C ILE A 810 21.73 -14.18 -10.79
N PRO A 811 20.78 -13.21 -10.68
CA PRO A 811 19.39 -13.53 -10.36
C PRO A 811 18.78 -14.46 -11.41
N LYS A 812 18.26 -15.62 -10.98
CA LYS A 812 17.66 -16.63 -11.87
C LYS A 812 16.37 -16.16 -12.57
N CYS A 813 15.82 -15.02 -12.17
CA CYS A 813 14.77 -14.30 -12.88
C CYS A 813 15.02 -12.80 -12.68
N LEU A 814 15.41 -12.11 -13.76
CA LEU A 814 15.26 -10.67 -13.87
C LEU A 814 13.87 -10.39 -14.47
N LEU A 815 13.21 -9.34 -13.99
CA LEU A 815 12.02 -8.78 -14.63
C LEU A 815 12.42 -7.45 -15.28
N SER A 816 11.86 -7.13 -16.45
CA SER A 816 12.09 -5.83 -17.07
C SER A 816 11.15 -4.78 -16.49
N ILE A 817 11.54 -3.51 -16.59
CA ILE A 817 10.80 -2.39 -16.01
C ILE A 817 9.32 -2.36 -16.46
N PRO A 818 8.98 -2.58 -17.76
CA PRO A 818 7.58 -2.69 -18.18
C PRO A 818 6.76 -3.73 -17.37
N ILE A 819 7.31 -4.91 -17.10
CA ILE A 819 6.64 -5.93 -16.27
C ILE A 819 6.49 -5.44 -14.83
N VAL A 820 7.53 -4.86 -14.23
CA VAL A 820 7.51 -4.31 -12.86
C VAL A 820 6.42 -3.25 -12.70
N THR A 821 6.18 -2.46 -13.74
CA THR A 821 5.13 -1.42 -13.75
C THR A 821 3.72 -1.97 -13.98
N ASN A 822 3.60 -3.19 -14.52
CA ASN A 822 2.34 -3.92 -14.75
C ASN A 822 2.00 -4.96 -13.68
N LEU A 823 2.94 -5.31 -12.78
CA LEU A 823 2.63 -5.98 -11.51
C LEU A 823 1.42 -5.28 -10.89
N SER A 824 0.41 -6.05 -10.44
CA SER A 824 -0.81 -5.56 -9.76
C SER A 824 -1.64 -4.46 -10.46
N SER A 825 -1.71 -4.45 -11.79
CA SER A 825 -2.58 -3.57 -12.61
C SER A 825 -4.11 -3.70 -12.40
N VAL A 826 -4.57 -4.30 -11.30
CA VAL A 826 -5.97 -4.65 -10.99
C VAL A 826 -6.56 -3.82 -9.85
N PHE A 827 -5.74 -3.13 -9.05
CA PHE A 827 -6.18 -2.36 -7.88
C PHE A 827 -6.27 -0.86 -8.20
N PHE A 828 -7.38 -0.46 -8.83
CA PHE A 828 -8.21 0.74 -8.57
C PHE A 828 -9.44 0.68 -9.49
#